data_AF-A0A497BX45-F1
#
_entry.id   AF-A0A497BX45-F1
#
_cell.length_a   1.000
_cell.length_b   1.000
_cell.length_c   1.000
_cell.angle_alpha   90.00
_cell.angle_beta   90.00
_cell.angle_gamma   90.00
#
_symmetry.space_group_name_H-M   'P 1'
#
loop_
_entity.id
_entity.type
_entity.pdbx_description
1 polymer ?
#
loop_
_entity_poly.entity_id
_entity_poly.type
_entity_poly.pdbx_seq_one_letter_code
_entity_poly.pdbx_strand_id
1 'polypeptide(L)'
;LDSLGNVCDNCPDSTNNNQADVDSDTIGDVCDNCPVISNTDQANADLDTLGNICDNCPDIANNDQLDTDVDDIGDVCDNCPAINNTNQANADLDDFGDLCDNCPDDANNDQTDTDADGVGDICDNCPTISNATQQDSDSDGIGDACDNCPADANNNQADADGDNIGDVCDNCPSLSNTDQANNDLDSFGNVCDNCPDSTNENQSDVDTDGLGDVCDNCPALSNADQANADLDSLGNVCDNCPDSTNNDQADADVDGLGDVCDNCPAAGNLDQANNDMDSLGNVCDNCPDIINDDQADGDADGIGDVCDNCPAIANSNQLDGDSDGIGDACDNCPSNSNSNQSDGDGDGIGDACDNCPSIANSSQLDSDSDGIGDACDNCPTVSNSNQADGDSDDVGDVCDNCPTTANTNQQASDGDNLGDACDNCPTVSNADQADRDYDGIGNVCDNCLYIANVDQADGDGDGVGDACDNCPTISNPDQKGFDSDGIGNACDNCPTVSNVDQANNDLDSLGNVCDNCPDITNDDQSDVDNDFLGDVCDNCPTISNENQANNDLDTLGNLCDNCPDITNDDQINSDSDSLGNVCDNCPDIYNNDQTDIDTDNLGDICDNCPTISNTDQINSDQDSFGDACDNCPGITNASQSDFDSDGLGDACDNCPSTSNADQINSDLDSYGDVCDNCPDSTNSNQADVDADGVGDVCDNCWTISNTDQLNSDPDTLGNACDNCPNIDNNDQADTDSDGVGDVCDNCVSIVNNNQINSDLDTLGDACDNCPGVNNNDQADGDADGVGDACDNCPAISNSDQADADNDGVGNPCDNCPVVSNPDQSDSDSDSIGDACDNCPDISNPIQADTDNDGVGNSCDNCPIVSNADQNNSDLDTLGNACDNCPQADNPDQADVENDGVGDVCDNCPLIDNPNQEDGDQDETGDVCDNCPNDSNTNQVDTDHDDIGDVCDNCLFIPNFDQADNDSDGIGDTCDYDDDNDDIPDSTDNCPMTYNPGQENNDLDAMGDVCDD
;
A
#
# COMPACT_ATOMS: atom_id res chain seq x y z
N LEU A 1 91.28 -18.31 -125.82
CA LEU A 1 91.44 -19.15 -127.05
C LEU A 1 91.34 -18.28 -128.33
N ASP A 2 92.21 -17.29 -128.40
CA ASP A 2 92.10 -16.04 -129.17
C ASP A 2 93.50 -15.63 -129.68
N SER A 3 93.68 -14.38 -130.10
CA SER A 3 94.93 -13.87 -130.65
C SER A 3 95.85 -13.11 -129.68
N LEU A 4 95.49 -12.96 -128.39
CA LEU A 4 96.27 -12.18 -127.40
C LEU A 4 97.24 -13.07 -126.60
N GLY A 5 96.75 -14.18 -126.06
CA GLY A 5 97.55 -15.14 -125.28
C GLY A 5 97.87 -14.70 -123.84
N ASN A 6 97.97 -15.69 -122.93
CA ASN A 6 97.84 -15.57 -121.47
C ASN A 6 98.72 -14.54 -120.71
N VAL A 7 99.69 -13.89 -121.35
CA VAL A 7 100.53 -12.84 -120.72
C VAL A 7 99.98 -11.43 -121.02
N CYS A 8 99.03 -11.33 -121.95
CA CYS A 8 98.39 -10.10 -122.39
C CYS A 8 96.86 -10.22 -122.34
N ASP A 9 96.34 -11.12 -121.50
CA ASP A 9 94.92 -11.42 -121.34
C ASP A 9 94.53 -11.26 -119.86
N ASN A 10 93.67 -10.30 -119.54
CA ASN A 10 93.17 -10.02 -118.19
C ASN A 10 91.97 -10.90 -117.77
N CYS A 11 91.44 -11.72 -118.67
CA CYS A 11 90.48 -12.78 -118.34
C CYS A 11 90.89 -14.12 -118.98
N PRO A 12 92.05 -14.72 -118.58
CA PRO A 12 92.73 -15.79 -119.32
C PRO A 12 91.96 -17.11 -119.48
N ASP A 13 90.91 -17.33 -118.69
CA ASP A 13 90.02 -18.50 -118.78
C ASP A 13 88.71 -18.23 -119.57
N SER A 14 88.53 -17.00 -120.07
CA SER A 14 87.40 -16.60 -120.92
C SER A 14 87.83 -16.39 -122.39
N THR A 15 86.89 -16.41 -123.33
CA THR A 15 87.16 -15.92 -124.70
C THR A 15 86.68 -14.50 -124.88
N ASN A 16 87.44 -13.53 -124.37
CA ASN A 16 87.18 -12.09 -124.58
C ASN A 16 88.06 -11.52 -125.72
N ASN A 17 87.62 -10.40 -126.31
CA ASN A 17 88.48 -9.52 -127.13
C ASN A 17 88.48 -8.08 -126.58
N ASN A 18 87.89 -7.86 -125.40
CA ASN A 18 87.74 -6.57 -124.75
C ASN A 18 88.48 -6.63 -123.42
N GLN A 19 89.69 -6.07 -123.42
CA GLN A 19 90.60 -6.03 -122.28
C GLN A 19 90.42 -4.71 -121.54
N ALA A 20 89.15 -4.40 -121.25
CA ALA A 20 88.80 -3.32 -120.34
C ALA A 20 89.00 -3.84 -118.91
N ASP A 21 89.43 -2.91 -118.06
CA ASP A 21 89.85 -3.06 -116.68
C ASP A 21 89.66 -1.65 -116.11
N VAL A 22 88.45 -1.36 -115.62
CA VAL A 22 87.99 0.01 -115.33
C VAL A 22 88.58 0.56 -114.03
N ASP A 23 88.73 -0.28 -113.01
CA ASP A 23 89.32 0.09 -111.73
C ASP A 23 90.85 -0.15 -111.66
N SER A 24 91.42 -0.78 -112.70
CA SER A 24 92.86 -1.05 -112.86
C SER A 24 93.42 -2.09 -111.88
N ASP A 25 92.61 -3.07 -111.47
CA ASP A 25 93.02 -4.14 -110.55
C ASP A 25 93.79 -5.30 -111.22
N THR A 26 93.81 -5.38 -112.55
CA THR A 26 94.42 -6.42 -113.42
C THR A 26 93.56 -7.62 -113.80
N ILE A 27 92.33 -7.74 -113.29
CA ILE A 27 91.24 -8.54 -113.84
C ILE A 27 90.56 -7.71 -114.96
N GLY A 28 89.63 -8.28 -115.71
CA GLY A 28 88.90 -7.54 -116.74
C GLY A 28 87.40 -7.57 -116.52
N ASP A 29 86.72 -6.46 -116.81
CA ASP A 29 85.28 -6.21 -116.52
C ASP A 29 84.29 -7.34 -116.90
N VAL A 30 84.71 -8.27 -117.76
CA VAL A 30 83.91 -9.40 -118.29
C VAL A 30 83.98 -10.65 -117.42
N CYS A 31 85.04 -10.79 -116.62
CA CYS A 31 85.25 -11.89 -115.67
C CYS A 31 85.39 -11.41 -114.23
N ASP A 32 85.14 -10.12 -114.00
CA ASP A 32 85.21 -9.45 -112.72
C ASP A 32 83.82 -9.45 -112.05
N ASN A 33 83.75 -9.82 -110.78
CA ASN A 33 82.53 -9.74 -109.96
C ASN A 33 82.34 -8.40 -109.23
N CYS A 34 83.31 -7.48 -109.28
CA CYS A 34 83.15 -6.07 -108.93
C CYS A 34 83.78 -5.13 -109.98
N PRO A 35 83.28 -5.05 -111.23
CA PRO A 35 83.91 -4.36 -112.39
C PRO A 35 84.24 -2.85 -112.29
N VAL A 36 84.08 -2.24 -111.11
CA VAL A 36 84.32 -0.83 -110.81
C VAL A 36 84.95 -0.62 -109.42
N ILE A 37 85.22 -1.69 -108.65
CA ILE A 37 85.84 -1.67 -107.32
C ILE A 37 86.91 -2.76 -107.25
N SER A 38 88.17 -2.32 -107.35
CA SER A 38 89.37 -3.16 -107.41
C SER A 38 89.41 -4.31 -106.39
N ASN A 39 89.35 -5.56 -106.89
CA ASN A 39 89.08 -6.79 -106.13
C ASN A 39 89.90 -8.00 -106.65
N THR A 40 91.23 -7.89 -106.60
CA THR A 40 92.18 -8.85 -107.20
C THR A 40 92.04 -10.34 -106.83
N ASP A 41 91.29 -10.67 -105.78
CA ASP A 41 91.03 -12.04 -105.34
C ASP A 41 89.69 -12.61 -105.81
N GLN A 42 88.79 -11.77 -106.33
CA GLN A 42 87.45 -12.13 -106.83
C GLN A 42 86.63 -12.90 -105.79
N ALA A 43 86.79 -12.55 -104.51
CA ALA A 43 86.06 -13.17 -103.42
C ALA A 43 84.54 -12.96 -103.56
N ASN A 44 83.81 -14.06 -103.49
CA ASN A 44 82.35 -14.14 -103.42
C ASN A 44 82.07 -15.35 -102.50
N ALA A 45 81.43 -15.11 -101.34
CA ALA A 45 81.25 -16.11 -100.30
C ALA A 45 79.87 -16.80 -100.34
N ASP A 46 78.86 -16.05 -100.75
CA ASP A 46 77.44 -16.42 -100.81
C ASP A 46 77.01 -17.08 -102.14
N LEU A 47 77.85 -16.97 -103.17
CA LEU A 47 77.70 -17.48 -104.54
C LEU A 47 76.66 -16.73 -105.40
N ASP A 48 76.48 -15.44 -105.15
CA ASP A 48 75.64 -14.54 -105.96
C ASP A 48 76.37 -14.00 -107.24
N THR A 49 75.96 -12.87 -107.83
CA THR A 49 76.63 -12.28 -109.01
C THR A 49 77.62 -11.13 -108.74
N LEU A 50 77.73 -10.66 -107.50
CA LEU A 50 78.66 -9.61 -107.05
C LEU A 50 79.89 -10.23 -106.36
N GLY A 51 80.80 -9.42 -105.83
CA GLY A 51 81.91 -9.87 -104.98
C GLY A 51 81.85 -9.17 -103.63
N ASN A 52 82.39 -9.79 -102.58
CA ASN A 52 82.28 -9.37 -101.18
C ASN A 52 82.65 -7.89 -100.87
N ILE A 53 83.34 -7.18 -101.77
CA ILE A 53 83.77 -5.79 -101.59
C ILE A 53 82.85 -4.77 -102.30
N CYS A 54 81.95 -5.23 -103.16
CA CYS A 54 80.92 -4.43 -103.83
C CYS A 54 79.50 -4.94 -103.51
N ASP A 55 79.39 -5.74 -102.46
CA ASP A 55 78.19 -6.40 -101.98
C ASP A 55 77.85 -5.86 -100.58
N ASN A 56 76.62 -5.39 -100.37
CA ASN A 56 76.12 -4.89 -99.09
C ASN A 56 75.52 -6.00 -98.19
N CYS A 57 75.46 -7.26 -98.64
CA CYS A 57 75.29 -8.43 -97.78
C CYS A 57 76.30 -9.56 -98.14
N PRO A 58 77.62 -9.40 -97.88
CA PRO A 58 78.70 -10.30 -98.36
C PRO A 58 78.60 -11.80 -98.03
N ASP A 59 77.68 -12.19 -97.14
CA ASP A 59 77.42 -13.56 -96.69
C ASP A 59 75.98 -14.04 -97.02
N ILE A 60 75.10 -13.19 -97.60
CA ILE A 60 73.68 -13.49 -97.89
C ILE A 60 73.24 -12.92 -99.26
N ALA A 61 73.10 -13.80 -100.25
CA ALA A 61 72.78 -13.49 -101.65
C ALA A 61 71.61 -12.54 -101.91
N ASN A 62 71.94 -11.29 -102.24
CA ASN A 62 71.03 -10.19 -102.53
C ASN A 62 71.41 -9.44 -103.84
N ASN A 63 71.30 -10.15 -104.97
CA ASN A 63 71.66 -9.67 -106.32
C ASN A 63 71.06 -8.32 -106.79
N ASP A 64 70.05 -7.77 -106.09
CA ASP A 64 69.48 -6.44 -106.36
C ASP A 64 70.05 -5.33 -105.47
N GLN A 65 70.82 -5.68 -104.43
CA GLN A 65 71.55 -4.76 -103.54
C GLN A 65 70.64 -3.67 -102.96
N LEU A 66 69.42 -4.08 -102.59
CA LEU A 66 68.46 -3.17 -101.98
C LEU A 66 68.91 -2.83 -100.56
N ASP A 67 69.03 -1.53 -100.32
CA ASP A 67 69.36 -0.86 -99.07
C ASP A 67 68.40 0.35 -99.02
N THR A 68 67.40 0.24 -98.15
CA THR A 68 66.22 1.12 -98.13
C THR A 68 66.46 2.41 -97.33
N ASP A 69 67.29 2.38 -96.29
CA ASP A 69 67.59 3.53 -95.43
C ASP A 69 68.98 4.17 -95.67
N VAL A 70 69.79 3.54 -96.53
CA VAL A 70 71.08 3.99 -97.04
C VAL A 70 72.18 4.00 -95.96
N ASP A 71 72.32 2.88 -95.26
CA ASP A 71 73.36 2.65 -94.24
C ASP A 71 74.58 1.83 -94.73
N ASP A 72 74.60 1.43 -96.00
CA ASP A 72 75.59 0.53 -96.62
C ASP A 72 75.46 -0.97 -96.24
N ILE A 73 74.37 -1.40 -95.56
CA ILE A 73 73.95 -2.79 -95.33
C ILE A 73 72.67 -3.06 -96.13
N GLY A 74 72.50 -4.26 -96.68
CA GLY A 74 71.32 -4.59 -97.48
C GLY A 74 70.12 -5.07 -96.65
N ASP A 75 68.90 -4.71 -97.04
CA ASP A 75 67.61 -5.04 -96.38
C ASP A 75 67.43 -6.52 -95.97
N VAL A 76 68.18 -7.43 -96.59
CA VAL A 76 68.10 -8.90 -96.39
C VAL A 76 69.01 -9.39 -95.26
N CYS A 77 70.01 -8.60 -94.87
CA CYS A 77 70.95 -8.87 -93.78
C CYS A 77 70.93 -7.77 -92.69
N ASP A 78 69.95 -6.88 -92.76
CA ASP A 78 69.71 -5.78 -91.84
C ASP A 78 68.58 -6.13 -90.84
N ASN A 79 68.81 -5.90 -89.55
CA ASN A 79 67.84 -6.09 -88.47
C ASN A 79 66.93 -4.87 -88.20
N CYS A 80 67.18 -3.73 -88.83
CA CYS A 80 66.25 -2.61 -88.93
C CYS A 80 66.18 -2.00 -90.35
N PRO A 81 65.64 -2.71 -91.39
CA PRO A 81 65.60 -2.31 -92.82
C PRO A 81 64.93 -0.97 -93.22
N ALA A 82 64.64 -0.10 -92.26
CA ALA A 82 64.05 1.22 -92.45
C ALA A 82 64.66 2.29 -91.52
N ILE A 83 65.62 1.94 -90.65
CA ILE A 83 66.24 2.83 -89.66
C ILE A 83 67.76 2.58 -89.59
N ASN A 84 68.50 3.43 -90.31
CA ASN A 84 69.96 3.43 -90.46
C ASN A 84 70.74 3.01 -89.19
N ASN A 85 71.25 1.79 -89.18
CA ASN A 85 71.74 1.04 -88.02
C ASN A 85 73.06 0.29 -88.33
N THR A 86 74.04 0.99 -88.90
CA THR A 86 75.36 0.48 -89.36
C THR A 86 76.15 -0.46 -88.43
N ASN A 87 75.74 -0.62 -87.17
CA ASN A 87 76.33 -1.52 -86.18
C ASN A 87 75.52 -2.80 -85.93
N GLN A 88 74.30 -2.93 -86.44
CA GLN A 88 73.42 -4.11 -86.35
C GLN A 88 73.31 -4.62 -84.91
N ALA A 89 73.04 -3.70 -83.98
CA ALA A 89 72.89 -4.02 -82.58
C ALA A 89 71.51 -4.65 -82.32
N ASN A 90 71.52 -5.66 -81.47
CA ASN A 90 70.38 -6.42 -80.97
C ASN A 90 70.90 -7.04 -79.66
N ALA A 91 70.38 -6.60 -78.51
CA ALA A 91 70.91 -6.96 -77.20
C ALA A 91 70.27 -8.24 -76.61
N ASP A 92 69.01 -8.49 -76.95
CA ASP A 92 68.14 -9.53 -76.39
C ASP A 92 68.04 -10.81 -77.25
N LEU A 93 68.47 -10.73 -78.52
CA LEU A 93 68.49 -11.75 -79.57
C LEU A 93 67.11 -12.08 -80.19
N ASP A 94 66.23 -11.08 -80.31
CA ASP A 94 64.96 -11.13 -81.03
C ASP A 94 65.13 -10.96 -82.59
N ASP A 95 64.06 -10.77 -83.37
CA ASP A 95 64.11 -10.59 -84.84
C ASP A 95 64.38 -9.13 -85.31
N PHE A 96 64.39 -8.14 -84.42
CA PHE A 96 64.58 -6.71 -84.67
C PHE A 96 65.98 -6.25 -84.19
N GLY A 97 66.23 -4.94 -84.10
CA GLY A 97 67.46 -4.39 -83.53
C GLY A 97 67.17 -3.18 -82.66
N ASP A 98 68.08 -2.85 -81.73
CA ASP A 98 67.88 -1.87 -80.65
C ASP A 98 67.33 -0.48 -81.09
N LEU A 99 67.43 -0.15 -82.38
CA LEU A 99 66.99 1.12 -82.99
C LEU A 99 65.56 1.10 -83.56
N CYS A 100 65.01 -0.08 -83.81
CA CYS A 100 63.65 -0.29 -84.34
C CYS A 100 62.78 -1.17 -83.44
N ASP A 101 63.33 -1.57 -82.30
CA ASP A 101 62.70 -2.36 -81.26
C ASP A 101 62.10 -1.44 -80.16
N ASN A 102 60.85 -1.69 -79.75
CA ASN A 102 60.19 -0.99 -78.65
C ASN A 102 60.42 -1.64 -77.25
N CYS A 103 61.10 -2.79 -77.17
CA CYS A 103 61.68 -3.34 -75.94
C CYS A 103 63.13 -3.85 -76.14
N PRO A 104 64.12 -2.97 -76.41
CA PRO A 104 65.51 -3.35 -76.79
C PRO A 104 66.29 -4.30 -75.88
N ASP A 105 65.83 -4.56 -74.65
CA ASP A 105 66.44 -5.46 -73.68
C ASP A 105 65.57 -6.72 -73.40
N ASP A 106 64.33 -6.81 -73.94
CA ASP A 106 63.30 -7.82 -73.61
C ASP A 106 62.53 -8.34 -74.85
N ALA A 107 63.03 -9.45 -75.43
CA ALA A 107 62.61 -10.04 -76.70
C ALA A 107 61.09 -10.14 -76.97
N ASN A 108 60.64 -9.35 -77.94
CA ASN A 108 59.26 -9.24 -78.39
C ASN A 108 59.11 -9.17 -79.92
N ASN A 109 59.29 -10.30 -80.61
CA ASN A 109 59.15 -10.43 -82.07
C ASN A 109 57.78 -10.01 -82.67
N ASP A 110 56.77 -9.66 -81.86
CA ASP A 110 55.50 -9.10 -82.32
C ASP A 110 55.41 -7.57 -82.20
N GLN A 111 56.34 -6.93 -81.49
CA GLN A 111 56.45 -5.47 -81.30
C GLN A 111 55.13 -4.83 -80.85
N THR A 112 54.36 -5.54 -80.01
CA THR A 112 53.07 -5.05 -79.52
C THR A 112 53.29 -3.86 -78.57
N ASP A 113 52.63 -2.76 -78.88
CA ASP A 113 52.54 -1.51 -78.12
C ASP A 113 51.07 -1.08 -78.23
N THR A 114 50.32 -1.28 -77.15
CA THR A 114 48.86 -1.21 -77.11
C THR A 114 48.35 0.23 -76.98
N ASP A 115 49.10 1.13 -76.34
CA ASP A 115 48.72 2.54 -76.16
C ASP A 115 49.46 3.54 -77.07
N ALA A 116 50.47 3.06 -77.80
CA ALA A 116 51.27 3.75 -78.80
C ALA A 116 52.23 4.82 -78.24
N ASP A 117 52.83 4.58 -77.06
CA ASP A 117 53.80 5.50 -76.46
C ASP A 117 55.25 5.32 -76.89
N GLY A 118 55.59 4.15 -77.44
CA GLY A 118 56.95 3.78 -77.89
C GLY A 118 57.69 2.80 -76.99
N VAL A 119 57.11 2.34 -75.89
CA VAL A 119 57.52 1.17 -75.10
C VAL A 119 56.59 0.00 -75.45
N GLY A 120 57.12 -1.22 -75.57
CA GLY A 120 56.29 -2.39 -75.89
C GLY A 120 55.63 -3.00 -74.64
N ASP A 121 54.44 -3.61 -74.81
CA ASP A 121 53.60 -4.20 -73.75
C ASP A 121 54.33 -5.18 -72.80
N ILE A 122 55.48 -5.73 -73.21
CA ILE A 122 56.27 -6.69 -72.41
C ILE A 122 57.23 -6.01 -71.42
N CYS A 123 57.66 -4.78 -71.72
CA CYS A 123 58.60 -3.98 -70.92
C CYS A 123 57.97 -2.67 -70.42
N ASP A 124 56.66 -2.50 -70.62
CA ASP A 124 55.84 -1.39 -70.16
C ASP A 124 55.20 -1.72 -68.78
N ASN A 125 55.38 -0.84 -67.79
CA ASN A 125 54.75 -0.91 -66.48
C ASN A 125 53.35 -0.29 -66.41
N CYS A 126 52.86 0.30 -67.51
CA CYS A 126 51.46 0.66 -67.74
C CYS A 126 50.97 0.30 -69.17
N PRO A 127 50.89 -0.99 -69.59
CA PRO A 127 50.61 -1.46 -70.98
C PRO A 127 49.33 -0.99 -71.71
N THR A 128 48.56 -0.06 -71.13
CA THR A 128 47.35 0.52 -71.71
C THR A 128 47.21 2.02 -71.43
N ILE A 129 48.17 2.65 -70.74
CA ILE A 129 48.15 4.05 -70.30
C ILE A 129 49.54 4.68 -70.54
N SER A 130 49.68 5.28 -71.72
CA SER A 130 50.88 5.92 -72.25
C SER A 130 51.68 6.70 -71.20
N ASN A 131 52.86 6.20 -70.85
CA ASN A 131 53.68 6.67 -69.75
C ASN A 131 55.21 6.61 -70.00
N ALA A 132 55.65 6.66 -71.26
CA ALA A 132 56.99 6.46 -71.88
C ALA A 132 58.28 6.88 -71.12
N THR A 133 58.16 7.58 -69.99
CA THR A 133 59.21 7.68 -68.96
C THR A 133 59.37 6.43 -68.09
N GLN A 134 58.38 5.51 -68.07
CA GLN A 134 58.37 4.29 -67.24
C GLN A 134 58.71 4.61 -65.78
N GLN A 135 58.07 5.65 -65.23
CA GLN A 135 58.29 6.08 -63.86
C GLN A 135 57.45 5.22 -62.92
N ASP A 136 58.12 4.69 -61.91
CA ASP A 136 57.60 3.86 -60.82
C ASP A 136 58.33 4.37 -59.57
N SER A 137 57.59 5.09 -58.72
CA SER A 137 58.15 5.90 -57.64
C SER A 137 58.37 5.14 -56.33
N ASP A 138 57.61 4.07 -56.09
CA ASP A 138 57.71 3.21 -54.91
C ASP A 138 58.41 1.85 -55.18
N SER A 139 58.64 1.53 -56.46
CA SER A 139 59.28 0.32 -56.99
C SER A 139 58.44 -0.95 -56.83
N ASP A 140 57.12 -0.85 -56.92
CA ASP A 140 56.22 -2.00 -56.89
C ASP A 140 56.15 -2.74 -58.24
N GLY A 141 56.34 -2.05 -59.37
CA GLY A 141 56.28 -2.59 -60.74
C GLY A 141 55.06 -2.19 -61.57
N ILE A 142 54.18 -1.36 -61.04
CA ILE A 142 53.16 -0.57 -61.74
C ILE A 142 53.73 0.85 -61.94
N GLY A 143 53.41 1.53 -63.04
CA GLY A 143 53.89 2.90 -63.26
C GLY A 143 52.99 3.97 -62.63
N ASP A 144 53.57 5.08 -62.16
CA ASP A 144 52.90 6.26 -61.57
C ASP A 144 51.69 6.79 -62.37
N ALA A 145 51.60 6.46 -63.66
CA ALA A 145 50.54 6.89 -64.57
C ALA A 145 49.28 6.01 -64.54
N CYS A 146 49.41 4.77 -64.06
CA CYS A 146 48.33 3.79 -63.93
C CYS A 146 48.18 3.24 -62.50
N ASP A 147 49.06 3.67 -61.59
CA ASP A 147 49.05 3.35 -60.17
C ASP A 147 48.04 4.22 -59.38
N ASN A 148 47.19 3.58 -58.56
CA ASN A 148 46.25 4.23 -57.64
C ASN A 148 46.84 4.54 -56.24
N CYS A 149 48.08 4.10 -55.94
CA CYS A 149 48.89 4.60 -54.84
C CYS A 149 50.36 4.89 -55.24
N PRO A 150 50.66 5.94 -56.07
CA PRO A 150 52.00 6.28 -56.61
C PRO A 150 53.16 6.58 -55.63
N ALA A 151 53.00 6.27 -54.34
CA ALA A 151 53.99 6.42 -53.29
C ALA A 151 54.06 5.21 -52.33
N ASP A 152 53.11 4.26 -52.40
CA ASP A 152 52.85 3.25 -51.39
C ASP A 152 52.50 1.88 -52.01
N ALA A 153 53.56 1.09 -52.25
CA ALA A 153 53.57 -0.14 -53.06
C ALA A 153 52.37 -1.07 -52.86
N ASN A 154 51.55 -1.20 -53.91
CA ASN A 154 50.28 -1.92 -53.91
C ASN A 154 50.04 -2.69 -55.22
N ASN A 155 50.88 -3.70 -55.49
CA ASN A 155 50.95 -4.49 -56.75
C ASN A 155 49.62 -5.07 -57.30
N ASN A 156 48.59 -5.12 -56.46
CA ASN A 156 47.25 -5.62 -56.79
C ASN A 156 46.27 -4.52 -57.24
N GLN A 157 46.63 -3.23 -57.08
CA GLN A 157 45.83 -2.07 -57.46
C GLN A 157 44.39 -2.18 -56.93
N ALA A 158 44.28 -2.55 -55.66
CA ALA A 158 43.00 -2.70 -54.98
C ALA A 158 42.42 -1.33 -54.63
N ASP A 159 41.13 -1.18 -54.90
CA ASP A 159 40.29 -0.01 -54.68
C ASP A 159 38.90 -0.60 -54.39
N ALA A 160 38.53 -0.65 -53.12
CA ALA A 160 37.35 -1.37 -52.65
C ALA A 160 36.04 -0.58 -52.80
N ASP A 161 36.10 0.75 -52.87
CA ASP A 161 34.91 1.63 -52.97
C ASP A 161 34.73 2.29 -54.35
N GLY A 162 35.78 2.31 -55.18
CA GLY A 162 35.78 2.76 -56.56
C GLY A 162 36.15 4.24 -56.76
N ASP A 163 36.79 4.89 -55.79
CA ASP A 163 37.14 6.32 -55.87
C ASP A 163 38.44 6.63 -56.65
N ASN A 164 39.19 5.59 -57.03
CA ASN A 164 40.48 5.63 -57.73
C ASN A 164 41.71 5.99 -56.86
N ILE A 165 41.60 5.90 -55.53
CA ILE A 165 42.71 5.81 -54.58
C ILE A 165 42.78 4.36 -54.09
N GLY A 166 43.98 3.83 -53.88
CA GLY A 166 44.13 2.42 -53.48
C GLY A 166 43.98 2.18 -51.99
N ASP A 167 43.45 1.02 -51.60
CA ASP A 167 43.18 0.60 -50.20
C ASP A 167 44.36 0.78 -49.21
N VAL A 168 45.59 0.91 -49.73
CA VAL A 168 46.85 1.04 -48.97
C VAL A 168 47.18 2.50 -48.61
N CYS A 169 46.78 3.45 -49.45
CA CYS A 169 47.03 4.89 -49.29
C CYS A 169 45.75 5.70 -49.05
N ASP A 170 44.60 5.03 -49.03
CA ASP A 170 43.30 5.58 -48.69
C ASP A 170 43.08 5.60 -47.16
N ASN A 171 42.70 6.76 -46.60
CA ASN A 171 42.32 6.92 -45.20
C ASN A 171 40.83 6.64 -44.91
N CYS A 172 40.02 6.33 -45.94
CA CYS A 172 38.70 5.71 -45.81
C CYS A 172 38.47 4.56 -46.84
N PRO A 173 39.17 3.41 -46.76
CA PRO A 173 39.17 2.28 -47.74
C PRO A 173 37.83 1.58 -48.07
N SER A 174 36.70 2.16 -47.73
CA SER A 174 35.35 1.67 -48.00
C SER A 174 34.33 2.79 -48.27
N LEU A 175 34.74 4.06 -48.27
CA LEU A 175 33.90 5.26 -48.29
C LEU A 175 34.51 6.42 -49.10
N SER A 176 34.55 6.22 -50.42
CA SER A 176 34.96 7.14 -51.50
C SER A 176 35.16 8.61 -51.10
N ASN A 177 36.41 8.98 -50.86
CA ASN A 177 36.84 10.30 -50.40
C ASN A 177 38.08 10.80 -51.19
N THR A 178 37.89 11.04 -52.49
CA THR A 178 38.93 11.43 -53.47
C THR A 178 39.83 12.64 -53.13
N ASP A 179 39.56 13.37 -52.05
CA ASP A 179 40.40 14.46 -51.55
C ASP A 179 41.21 14.12 -50.27
N GLN A 180 41.00 12.93 -49.69
CA GLN A 180 41.71 12.36 -48.54
C GLN A 180 41.76 13.33 -47.33
N ALA A 181 40.70 14.12 -47.16
CA ALA A 181 40.62 15.12 -46.11
C ALA A 181 40.63 14.47 -44.72
N ASN A 182 41.53 14.93 -43.86
CA ASN A 182 41.69 14.57 -42.46
C ASN A 182 42.15 15.86 -41.75
N ASN A 183 41.37 16.38 -40.79
CA ASN A 183 41.66 17.68 -40.15
C ASN A 183 42.51 17.56 -38.88
N ASP A 184 42.30 16.48 -38.12
CA ASP A 184 42.81 16.27 -36.77
C ASP A 184 44.15 15.50 -36.73
N LEU A 185 44.45 14.80 -37.83
CA LEU A 185 45.66 14.02 -38.14
C LEU A 185 45.73 12.65 -37.45
N ASP A 186 44.58 11.98 -37.26
CA ASP A 186 44.50 10.57 -36.83
C ASP A 186 44.62 9.58 -38.02
N SER A 187 44.26 8.29 -37.84
CA SER A 187 44.34 7.24 -38.87
C SER A 187 43.18 7.22 -39.89
N PHE A 188 42.10 7.98 -39.69
CA PHE A 188 40.87 7.95 -40.49
C PHE A 188 40.70 9.23 -41.33
N GLY A 189 39.90 9.19 -42.40
CA GLY A 189 39.50 10.39 -43.14
C GLY A 189 38.20 10.98 -42.60
N ASN A 190 38.01 12.30 -42.73
CA ASN A 190 36.82 13.07 -42.30
C ASN A 190 35.46 12.51 -42.75
N VAL A 191 35.43 11.58 -43.72
CA VAL A 191 34.22 10.97 -44.30
C VAL A 191 33.84 9.65 -43.60
N CYS A 192 34.82 8.98 -42.97
CA CYS A 192 34.66 7.73 -42.23
C CYS A 192 35.00 7.87 -40.75
N ASP A 193 35.28 9.09 -40.29
CA ASP A 193 35.58 9.46 -38.93
C ASP A 193 34.34 10.06 -38.23
N ASN A 194 33.97 9.54 -37.05
CA ASN A 194 32.88 10.03 -36.22
C ASN A 194 33.26 11.23 -35.31
N CYS A 195 34.53 11.63 -35.28
CA CYS A 195 35.00 12.90 -34.70
C CYS A 195 36.01 13.65 -35.62
N PRO A 196 35.61 14.14 -36.82
CA PRO A 196 36.51 14.72 -37.85
C PRO A 196 37.48 15.84 -37.44
N ASP A 197 37.32 16.42 -36.26
CA ASP A 197 38.16 17.51 -35.71
C ASP A 197 38.88 17.10 -34.38
N SER A 198 38.77 15.84 -33.92
CA SER A 198 39.25 15.36 -32.60
C SER A 198 39.69 13.88 -32.58
N THR A 199 41.00 13.65 -32.51
CA THR A 199 41.67 12.32 -32.57
C THR A 199 41.02 11.23 -31.71
N ASN A 200 40.53 10.19 -32.38
CA ASN A 200 39.63 9.15 -31.85
C ASN A 200 39.92 7.78 -32.51
N GLU A 201 41.19 7.35 -32.56
CA GLU A 201 41.73 6.13 -33.22
C GLU A 201 40.96 4.79 -33.05
N ASN A 202 39.99 4.71 -32.12
CA ASN A 202 39.11 3.55 -31.92
C ASN A 202 37.75 3.67 -32.60
N GLN A 203 37.35 4.86 -33.08
CA GLN A 203 36.03 5.18 -33.67
C GLN A 203 34.87 4.66 -32.80
N SER A 204 34.98 4.91 -31.49
CA SER A 204 34.01 4.48 -30.48
C SER A 204 32.83 5.44 -30.49
N ASP A 205 31.62 4.88 -30.52
CA ASP A 205 30.32 5.53 -30.56
C ASP A 205 29.38 4.53 -29.86
N VAL A 206 29.13 4.76 -28.57
CA VAL A 206 28.45 3.81 -27.68
C VAL A 206 26.93 3.80 -27.88
N ASP A 207 26.32 4.95 -28.15
CA ASP A 207 24.87 5.10 -28.29
C ASP A 207 24.37 5.10 -29.75
N THR A 208 25.30 5.11 -30.71
CA THR A 208 25.08 4.99 -32.16
C THR A 208 24.41 6.19 -32.82
N ASP A 209 24.59 7.40 -32.28
CA ASP A 209 24.05 8.64 -32.85
C ASP A 209 24.80 9.15 -34.09
N GLY A 210 26.05 8.69 -34.29
CA GLY A 210 26.93 9.06 -35.40
C GLY A 210 28.07 10.04 -35.05
N LEU A 211 28.19 10.45 -33.78
CA LEU A 211 29.33 11.15 -33.20
C LEU A 211 30.12 10.18 -32.31
N GLY A 212 31.44 10.38 -32.20
CA GLY A 212 32.26 9.54 -31.33
C GLY A 212 32.30 10.03 -29.89
N ASP A 213 32.47 9.10 -28.94
CA ASP A 213 32.50 9.34 -27.47
C ASP A 213 33.47 10.47 -27.01
N VAL A 214 34.42 10.86 -27.86
CA VAL A 214 35.47 11.86 -27.61
C VAL A 214 35.03 13.28 -27.96
N CYS A 215 34.10 13.43 -28.91
CA CYS A 215 33.56 14.71 -29.38
C CYS A 215 32.08 14.92 -29.05
N ASP A 216 31.45 13.91 -28.45
CA ASP A 216 30.09 13.93 -27.95
C ASP A 216 30.02 14.47 -26.50
N ASN A 217 29.01 15.30 -26.21
CA ASN A 217 28.67 15.81 -24.88
C ASN A 217 27.66 14.95 -24.09
N CYS A 218 27.11 13.89 -24.67
CA CYS A 218 26.36 12.83 -23.99
C CYS A 218 26.73 11.39 -24.47
N PRO A 219 27.98 10.89 -24.29
CA PRO A 219 28.52 9.61 -24.83
C PRO A 219 27.84 8.26 -24.49
N ALA A 220 26.59 8.28 -24.01
CA ALA A 220 25.79 7.12 -23.67
C ALA A 220 24.30 7.32 -24.00
N LEU A 221 23.89 8.48 -24.54
CA LEU A 221 22.50 8.86 -24.80
C LEU A 221 22.38 9.68 -26.09
N SER A 222 22.11 8.98 -27.19
CA SER A 222 22.14 9.47 -28.57
C SER A 222 21.54 10.88 -28.76
N ASN A 223 22.38 11.86 -29.06
CA ASN A 223 22.02 13.28 -29.15
C ASN A 223 22.72 14.01 -30.32
N ALA A 224 22.52 13.52 -31.54
CA ALA A 224 23.27 13.95 -32.75
C ALA A 224 23.15 15.44 -33.13
N ASP A 225 22.36 16.25 -32.42
CA ASP A 225 22.33 17.71 -32.56
C ASP A 225 23.25 18.47 -31.58
N GLN A 226 23.80 17.76 -30.59
CA GLN A 226 24.67 18.25 -29.51
C GLN A 226 24.09 19.46 -28.78
N ALA A 227 22.76 19.49 -28.61
CA ALA A 227 22.08 20.55 -27.90
C ALA A 227 22.62 20.70 -26.47
N ASN A 228 23.04 21.92 -26.14
CA ASN A 228 23.51 22.34 -24.82
C ASN A 228 23.09 23.82 -24.69
N ALA A 229 22.12 24.10 -23.82
CA ALA A 229 21.46 25.42 -23.77
C ALA A 229 22.14 26.40 -22.81
N ASP A 230 22.75 25.91 -21.74
CA ASP A 230 23.35 26.69 -20.65
C ASP A 230 24.88 26.90 -20.80
N LEU A 231 25.53 26.10 -21.66
CA LEU A 231 26.96 26.06 -21.99
C LEU A 231 27.85 25.40 -20.93
N ASP A 232 27.31 24.37 -20.26
CA ASP A 232 27.96 23.38 -19.41
C ASP A 232 28.87 22.39 -20.21
N SER A 233 29.41 21.36 -19.57
CA SER A 233 30.12 20.23 -20.20
C SER A 233 29.23 19.08 -20.68
N LEU A 234 27.97 18.97 -20.21
CA LEU A 234 27.00 17.95 -20.65
C LEU A 234 26.11 18.47 -21.79
N GLY A 235 25.41 17.58 -22.50
CA GLY A 235 24.33 17.94 -23.42
C GLY A 235 22.95 17.83 -22.75
N ASN A 236 21.96 18.56 -23.28
CA ASN A 236 20.58 18.63 -22.78
C ASN A 236 19.89 17.26 -22.57
N VAL A 237 20.37 16.19 -23.20
CA VAL A 237 19.78 14.84 -23.14
C VAL A 237 20.32 14.04 -21.94
N CYS A 238 21.49 14.40 -21.43
CA CYS A 238 22.16 13.76 -20.30
C CYS A 238 22.39 14.73 -19.12
N ASP A 239 21.78 15.90 -19.17
CA ASP A 239 21.87 16.95 -18.16
C ASP A 239 20.54 17.06 -17.40
N ASN A 240 20.57 16.88 -16.07
CA ASN A 240 19.41 17.04 -15.19
C ASN A 240 19.08 18.51 -14.84
N CYS A 241 19.83 19.49 -15.34
CA CYS A 241 19.43 20.91 -15.38
C CYS A 241 19.81 21.60 -16.71
N PRO A 242 19.18 21.26 -17.85
CA PRO A 242 19.57 21.73 -19.19
C PRO A 242 19.69 23.25 -19.40
N ASP A 243 19.05 24.05 -18.54
CA ASP A 243 19.06 25.52 -18.55
C ASP A 243 19.93 26.13 -17.42
N SER A 244 20.65 25.35 -16.60
CA SER A 244 21.36 25.81 -15.39
C SER A 244 22.60 24.99 -14.96
N THR A 245 23.79 25.52 -15.28
CA THR A 245 25.11 24.89 -15.10
C THR A 245 25.34 24.13 -13.79
N ASN A 246 25.53 22.81 -13.91
CA ASN A 246 25.52 21.79 -12.86
C ASN A 246 26.42 20.59 -13.26
N ASN A 247 27.69 20.85 -13.60
CA ASN A 247 28.63 19.84 -14.14
C ASN A 247 28.87 18.61 -13.21
N ASP A 248 28.38 18.62 -11.96
CA ASP A 248 28.43 17.50 -11.02
C ASP A 248 27.16 16.63 -11.00
N GLN A 249 26.08 17.05 -11.68
CA GLN A 249 24.82 16.31 -11.85
C GLN A 249 24.27 15.81 -10.50
N ALA A 250 24.41 16.65 -9.47
CA ALA A 250 23.90 16.35 -8.14
C ALA A 250 22.37 16.41 -8.17
N ASP A 251 21.75 15.32 -7.72
CA ASP A 251 20.33 15.09 -7.56
C ASP A 251 20.21 14.24 -6.28
N ALA A 252 19.65 14.83 -5.23
CA ALA A 252 19.71 14.30 -3.87
C ALA A 252 18.54 13.37 -3.51
N ASP A 253 17.41 13.45 -4.21
CA ASP A 253 16.22 12.62 -4.00
C ASP A 253 15.87 11.69 -5.18
N VAL A 254 16.56 11.86 -6.31
CA VAL A 254 16.54 11.00 -7.51
C VAL A 254 15.24 11.12 -8.31
N ASP A 255 14.70 12.33 -8.42
CA ASP A 255 13.49 12.62 -9.20
C ASP A 255 13.75 12.91 -10.70
N GLY A 256 15.01 13.17 -11.07
CA GLY A 256 15.44 13.48 -12.44
C GLY A 256 15.78 14.96 -12.71
N LEU A 257 15.62 15.85 -11.72
CA LEU A 257 16.10 17.23 -11.72
C LEU A 257 17.34 17.37 -10.83
N GLY A 258 18.27 18.25 -11.20
CA GLY A 258 19.43 18.52 -10.36
C GLY A 258 19.16 19.54 -9.25
N ASP A 259 19.85 19.39 -8.10
CA ASP A 259 19.80 20.24 -6.89
C ASP A 259 19.85 21.78 -7.16
N VAL A 260 20.31 22.18 -8.34
CA VAL A 260 20.54 23.57 -8.77
C VAL A 260 19.33 24.18 -9.47
N CYS A 261 18.52 23.36 -10.15
CA CYS A 261 17.30 23.78 -10.86
C CYS A 261 16.02 23.31 -10.16
N ASP A 262 16.14 22.45 -9.17
CA ASP A 262 15.06 21.95 -8.34
C ASP A 262 14.68 22.92 -7.19
N ASN A 263 13.39 23.12 -6.98
CA ASN A 263 12.79 23.88 -5.87
C ASN A 263 12.48 23.05 -4.62
N CYS A 264 12.63 21.72 -4.66
CA CYS A 264 12.63 20.82 -3.50
C CYS A 264 13.80 19.78 -3.47
N PRO A 265 15.10 20.18 -3.36
CA PRO A 265 16.30 19.30 -3.43
C PRO A 265 16.51 18.22 -2.34
N ALA A 266 15.43 17.60 -1.88
CA ALA A 266 15.37 16.57 -0.86
C ALA A 266 14.01 15.81 -0.84
N ALA A 267 13.06 16.16 -1.72
CA ALA A 267 11.74 15.56 -1.83
C ALA A 267 11.23 15.68 -3.28
N GLY A 268 11.45 14.62 -4.07
CA GLY A 268 11.27 14.62 -5.52
C GLY A 268 9.93 15.13 -6.02
N ASN A 269 9.98 16.06 -6.98
CA ASN A 269 8.86 16.77 -7.55
C ASN A 269 9.16 17.23 -9.00
N LEU A 270 9.25 16.27 -9.92
CA LEU A 270 9.61 16.47 -11.33
C LEU A 270 8.75 17.52 -12.08
N ASP A 271 7.54 17.83 -11.59
CA ASP A 271 6.67 18.88 -12.16
C ASP A 271 7.03 20.31 -11.73
N GLN A 272 7.88 20.46 -10.70
CA GLN A 272 8.30 21.70 -10.07
C GLN A 272 7.13 22.61 -9.65
N ALA A 273 6.00 22.00 -9.26
CA ALA A 273 4.80 22.73 -8.86
C ALA A 273 5.10 23.67 -7.69
N ASN A 274 4.70 24.93 -7.84
CA ASN A 274 4.82 26.01 -6.89
C ASN A 274 3.64 26.97 -7.19
N ASN A 275 2.62 26.99 -6.33
CA ASN A 275 1.39 27.75 -6.60
C ASN A 275 1.52 29.23 -6.20
N ASP A 276 2.23 29.50 -5.10
CA ASP A 276 2.30 30.81 -4.44
C ASP A 276 3.40 31.75 -5.00
N MET A 277 4.33 31.18 -5.76
CA MET A 277 5.53 31.78 -6.35
C MET A 277 6.65 32.15 -5.37
N ASP A 278 6.86 31.38 -4.29
CA ASP A 278 8.00 31.55 -3.37
C ASP A 278 9.31 30.86 -3.84
N SER A 279 10.18 30.41 -2.93
CA SER A 279 11.46 29.74 -3.26
C SER A 279 11.47 28.22 -3.06
N LEU A 280 10.38 27.61 -2.57
CA LEU A 280 10.21 26.17 -2.38
C LEU A 280 9.19 25.60 -3.39
N GLY A 281 9.12 24.29 -3.57
CA GLY A 281 8.04 23.62 -4.30
C GLY A 281 6.94 23.11 -3.37
N ASN A 282 5.73 22.92 -3.90
CA ASN A 282 4.54 22.46 -3.16
C ASN A 282 4.77 21.17 -2.33
N VAL A 283 5.73 20.32 -2.72
CA VAL A 283 6.02 19.03 -2.06
C VAL A 283 6.87 19.19 -0.79
N CYS A 284 7.68 20.26 -0.71
CA CYS A 284 8.53 20.57 0.44
C CYS A 284 8.12 21.84 1.19
N ASP A 285 6.99 22.44 0.81
CA ASP A 285 6.40 23.64 1.39
C ASP A 285 5.22 23.27 2.29
N ASN A 286 5.24 23.72 3.55
CA ASN A 286 4.14 23.56 4.49
C ASN A 286 3.01 24.62 4.36
N CYS A 287 3.10 25.57 3.43
CA CYS A 287 2.01 26.43 2.98
C CYS A 287 2.00 26.64 1.44
N PRO A 288 1.72 25.60 0.62
CA PRO A 288 1.86 25.64 -0.85
C PRO A 288 1.19 26.81 -1.60
N ASP A 289 0.16 27.41 -1.01
CA ASP A 289 -0.60 28.53 -1.58
C ASP A 289 -0.31 29.90 -0.91
N ILE A 290 0.57 29.98 0.10
CA ILE A 290 0.87 31.19 0.89
C ILE A 290 2.36 31.35 1.26
N ILE A 291 3.06 32.18 0.49
CA ILE A 291 4.47 32.63 0.65
C ILE A 291 4.97 32.66 2.10
N ASN A 292 5.86 31.72 2.41
CA ASN A 292 6.37 31.48 3.76
C ASN A 292 7.81 30.94 3.80
N ASP A 293 8.74 31.45 2.96
CA ASP A 293 10.22 31.32 2.97
C ASP A 293 10.96 30.84 4.27
N ASP A 294 10.41 31.03 5.49
CA ASP A 294 10.98 30.56 6.76
C ASP A 294 10.40 29.23 7.31
N GLN A 295 9.37 28.65 6.68
CA GLN A 295 8.78 27.34 6.96
C GLN A 295 8.51 27.13 8.47
N ALA A 296 7.96 28.17 9.10
CA ALA A 296 7.62 28.13 10.52
C ALA A 296 6.41 27.20 10.75
N ASP A 297 6.59 26.23 11.63
CA ASP A 297 5.56 25.29 12.09
C ASP A 297 5.71 25.21 13.63
N GLY A 298 4.72 25.75 14.33
CA GLY A 298 4.75 25.99 15.76
C GLY A 298 4.50 24.76 16.64
N ASP A 299 3.78 23.76 16.13
CA ASP A 299 3.36 22.57 16.88
C ASP A 299 3.71 21.22 16.24
N ALA A 300 4.29 21.25 15.03
CA ALA A 300 4.86 20.15 14.26
C ALA A 300 3.82 19.19 13.65
N ASP A 301 2.73 19.72 13.09
CA ASP A 301 1.69 18.94 12.42
C ASP A 301 1.86 18.81 10.89
N GLY A 302 2.70 19.65 10.28
CA GLY A 302 2.97 19.67 8.84
C GLY A 302 2.35 20.85 8.07
N ILE A 303 1.57 21.72 8.71
CA ILE A 303 1.05 22.97 8.16
C ILE A 303 1.84 24.15 8.74
N GLY A 304 2.10 25.19 7.94
CA GLY A 304 2.88 26.35 8.41
C GLY A 304 2.05 27.40 9.15
N ASP A 305 2.64 28.06 10.16
CA ASP A 305 2.08 29.10 11.07
C ASP A 305 1.25 30.21 10.39
N VAL A 306 1.40 30.41 9.07
CA VAL A 306 0.74 31.48 8.28
C VAL A 306 -0.44 31.00 7.43
N CYS A 307 -0.55 29.69 7.19
CA CYS A 307 -1.69 29.05 6.53
C CYS A 307 -2.49 28.15 7.50
N ASP A 308 -1.93 27.84 8.67
CA ASP A 308 -2.59 27.10 9.74
C ASP A 308 -3.68 27.93 10.44
N ASN A 309 -4.90 27.38 10.52
CA ASN A 309 -6.02 27.95 11.24
C ASN A 309 -6.00 27.67 12.76
N CYS A 310 -5.07 26.83 13.24
CA CYS A 310 -4.75 26.59 14.64
C CYS A 310 -3.22 26.52 14.97
N PRO A 311 -2.42 27.61 14.83
CA PRO A 311 -0.93 27.68 14.97
C PRO A 311 -0.25 27.29 16.31
N ALA A 312 -0.92 26.49 17.14
CA ALA A 312 -0.47 25.96 18.41
C ALA A 312 -1.18 24.66 18.83
N ILE A 313 -2.12 24.14 18.03
CA ILE A 313 -2.83 22.87 18.24
C ILE A 313 -3.00 22.11 16.92
N ALA A 314 -1.97 21.32 16.59
CA ALA A 314 -1.88 20.34 15.52
C ALA A 314 -3.23 19.76 15.02
N ASN A 315 -3.58 20.12 13.79
CA ASN A 315 -4.81 19.79 13.10
C ASN A 315 -4.60 19.76 11.57
N SER A 316 -3.82 18.78 11.09
CA SER A 316 -3.41 18.65 9.67
C SER A 316 -4.54 18.47 8.64
N ASN A 317 -5.80 18.50 9.06
CA ASN A 317 -6.99 18.52 8.19
C ASN A 317 -7.56 19.93 7.97
N GLN A 318 -7.13 20.93 8.74
CA GLN A 318 -7.46 22.35 8.61
C GLN A 318 -8.97 22.63 8.48
N LEU A 319 -9.80 21.83 9.16
CA LEU A 319 -11.25 22.02 9.18
C LEU A 319 -11.62 23.31 9.93
N ASP A 320 -12.57 24.04 9.36
CA ASP A 320 -13.20 25.26 9.87
C ASP A 320 -14.69 25.18 9.49
N GLY A 321 -15.48 24.60 10.38
CA GLY A 321 -16.88 24.22 10.13
C GLY A 321 -17.84 25.39 9.93
N ASP A 322 -17.48 26.59 10.38
CA ASP A 322 -18.31 27.80 10.28
C ASP A 322 -17.71 28.93 9.43
N SER A 323 -16.47 28.75 8.96
CA SER A 323 -15.73 29.64 8.07
C SER A 323 -15.38 31.02 8.68
N ASP A 324 -15.07 31.08 9.98
CA ASP A 324 -14.63 32.31 10.64
C ASP A 324 -13.12 32.57 10.61
N GLY A 325 -12.32 31.54 10.29
CA GLY A 325 -10.86 31.59 10.23
C GLY A 325 -10.15 31.04 11.47
N ILE A 326 -10.84 30.43 12.42
CA ILE A 326 -10.28 29.60 13.50
C ILE A 326 -10.67 28.14 13.22
N GLY A 327 -9.73 27.20 13.33
CA GLY A 327 -10.02 25.79 13.04
C GLY A 327 -10.75 25.06 14.16
N ASP A 328 -11.55 24.04 13.80
CA ASP A 328 -12.36 23.20 14.71
C ASP A 328 -11.57 22.64 15.92
N ALA A 329 -10.26 22.46 15.77
CA ALA A 329 -9.37 21.90 16.79
C ALA A 329 -9.00 22.89 17.90
N CYS A 330 -9.11 24.19 17.64
CA CYS A 330 -8.81 25.28 18.57
C CYS A 330 -9.96 26.27 18.76
N ASP A 331 -11.07 26.07 18.06
CA ASP A 331 -12.31 26.83 18.19
C ASP A 331 -13.16 26.35 19.38
N ASN A 332 -13.66 27.28 20.19
CA ASN A 332 -14.63 27.02 21.25
C ASN A 332 -16.10 27.06 20.79
N CYS A 333 -16.38 27.32 19.50
CA CYS A 333 -17.68 27.17 18.83
C CYS A 333 -17.59 26.65 17.37
N PRO A 334 -17.13 25.41 17.09
CA PRO A 334 -16.85 24.86 15.73
C PRO A 334 -17.97 24.84 14.68
N SER A 335 -19.13 25.43 14.96
CA SER A 335 -20.29 25.54 14.07
C SER A 335 -20.97 26.91 14.10
N ASN A 336 -20.39 27.90 14.79
CA ASN A 336 -21.06 29.12 15.24
C ASN A 336 -20.10 30.34 15.27
N SER A 337 -19.78 30.86 14.08
CA SER A 337 -18.76 31.89 13.81
C SER A 337 -18.58 32.92 14.93
N ASN A 338 -17.41 32.86 15.58
CA ASN A 338 -17.12 33.64 16.77
C ASN A 338 -15.76 34.35 16.84
N SER A 339 -14.76 34.06 15.97
CA SER A 339 -13.39 34.57 15.64
C SER A 339 -12.55 35.36 16.66
N ASN A 340 -13.17 35.96 17.67
CA ASN A 340 -12.60 36.51 18.87
C ASN A 340 -12.44 35.48 20.01
N GLN A 341 -13.00 34.26 19.88
CA GLN A 341 -12.86 33.16 20.82
C GLN A 341 -13.21 33.57 22.27
N SER A 342 -14.34 34.25 22.45
CA SER A 342 -14.82 34.67 23.78
C SER A 342 -15.50 33.53 24.51
N ASP A 343 -15.09 33.31 25.76
CA ASP A 343 -15.68 32.39 26.73
C ASP A 343 -15.81 33.18 28.05
N GLY A 344 -17.05 33.51 28.40
CA GLY A 344 -17.39 34.45 29.47
C GLY A 344 -17.20 33.92 30.88
N ASP A 345 -17.24 32.60 31.08
CA ASP A 345 -17.18 31.96 32.40
C ASP A 345 -16.08 30.90 32.58
N GLY A 346 -15.47 30.45 31.48
CA GLY A 346 -14.25 29.66 31.43
C GLY A 346 -14.47 28.15 31.35
N ASP A 347 -15.54 27.69 30.72
CA ASP A 347 -15.92 26.27 30.67
C ASP A 347 -15.45 25.51 29.42
N GLY A 348 -15.02 26.23 28.38
CA GLY A 348 -14.55 25.69 27.10
C GLY A 348 -15.53 25.79 25.93
N ILE A 349 -16.75 26.29 26.13
CA ILE A 349 -17.71 26.64 25.08
C ILE A 349 -17.71 28.17 24.91
N GLY A 350 -17.84 28.66 23.68
CA GLY A 350 -17.81 30.10 23.41
C GLY A 350 -19.16 30.80 23.57
N ASP A 351 -19.13 32.09 23.93
CA ASP A 351 -20.30 32.98 24.15
C ASP A 351 -21.35 32.97 23.00
N ALA A 352 -20.95 32.50 21.80
CA ALA A 352 -21.78 32.47 20.59
C ALA A 352 -22.57 31.16 20.40
N CYS A 353 -22.16 30.07 21.04
CA CYS A 353 -22.77 28.75 20.98
C CYS A 353 -23.16 28.19 22.35
N ASP A 354 -22.76 28.86 23.43
CA ASP A 354 -23.14 28.53 24.80
C ASP A 354 -24.61 28.92 25.08
N ASN A 355 -25.42 27.94 25.53
CA ASN A 355 -26.80 28.15 25.98
C ASN A 355 -26.91 28.67 27.43
N CYS A 356 -25.78 28.85 28.13
CA CYS A 356 -25.65 29.56 29.41
C CYS A 356 -24.37 30.45 29.51
N PRO A 357 -24.19 31.55 28.70
CA PRO A 357 -22.97 32.40 28.59
C PRO A 357 -22.41 33.14 29.84
N SER A 358 -22.77 32.69 31.03
CA SER A 358 -22.30 33.21 32.32
C SER A 358 -22.36 32.18 33.47
N ILE A 359 -22.75 30.93 33.19
CA ILE A 359 -22.80 29.81 34.13
C ILE A 359 -22.29 28.52 33.45
N ALA A 360 -20.97 28.31 33.55
CA ALA A 360 -20.21 27.13 33.13
C ALA A 360 -20.99 25.81 33.19
N ASN A 361 -21.32 25.25 32.01
CA ASN A 361 -22.24 24.14 31.82
C ASN A 361 -21.87 23.18 30.66
N SER A 362 -20.61 23.14 30.22
CA SER A 362 -19.89 22.35 29.18
C SER A 362 -20.48 21.07 28.59
N SER A 363 -21.46 20.44 29.23
CA SER A 363 -22.40 19.49 28.62
C SER A 363 -23.42 20.11 27.66
N GLN A 364 -23.66 21.44 27.70
CA GLN A 364 -24.63 22.16 26.87
C GLN A 364 -26.02 21.51 26.85
N LEU A 365 -26.43 20.93 27.99
CA LEU A 365 -27.70 20.21 28.10
C LEU A 365 -28.86 21.21 28.15
N ASP A 366 -29.79 21.06 27.21
CA ASP A 366 -31.09 21.72 27.14
C ASP A 366 -32.14 20.60 27.03
N SER A 367 -32.82 20.34 28.14
CA SER A 367 -33.71 19.18 28.31
C SER A 367 -35.12 19.38 27.72
N ASP A 368 -35.49 20.58 27.29
CA ASP A 368 -36.80 20.85 26.65
C ASP A 368 -36.75 21.60 25.31
N SER A 369 -35.55 21.98 24.87
CA SER A 369 -35.21 22.56 23.56
C SER A 369 -35.74 23.98 23.35
N ASP A 370 -35.67 24.84 24.37
CA ASP A 370 -36.05 26.26 24.27
C ASP A 370 -34.90 27.24 23.99
N GLY A 371 -33.66 26.77 24.04
CA GLY A 371 -32.45 27.55 23.81
C GLY A 371 -31.75 28.08 25.07
N ILE A 372 -32.25 27.77 26.27
CA ILE A 372 -31.60 28.02 27.56
C ILE A 372 -31.13 26.69 28.15
N GLY A 373 -29.88 26.60 28.62
CA GLY A 373 -29.37 25.36 29.19
C GLY A 373 -29.88 25.06 30.61
N ASP A 374 -30.02 23.78 30.95
CA ASP A 374 -30.44 23.24 32.27
C ASP A 374 -29.69 23.85 33.49
N ALA A 375 -28.51 24.42 33.27
CA ALA A 375 -27.67 25.04 34.29
C ALA A 375 -28.06 26.49 34.64
N CYS A 376 -28.76 27.18 33.74
CA CYS A 376 -29.22 28.56 33.89
C CYS A 376 -30.74 28.72 33.68
N ASP A 377 -31.43 27.66 33.29
CA ASP A 377 -32.88 27.58 33.17
C ASP A 377 -33.59 27.39 34.53
N ASN A 378 -34.63 28.19 34.78
CA ASN A 378 -35.51 28.07 35.94
C ASN A 378 -36.74 27.14 35.72
N CYS A 379 -36.93 26.58 34.53
CA CYS A 379 -37.84 25.47 34.24
C CYS A 379 -37.21 24.37 33.33
N PRO A 380 -36.17 23.61 33.76
CA PRO A 380 -35.38 22.63 32.94
C PRO A 380 -36.10 21.45 32.26
N THR A 381 -37.42 21.47 32.11
CA THR A 381 -38.25 20.45 31.45
C THR A 381 -39.54 21.04 30.85
N VAL A 382 -39.72 22.37 30.88
CA VAL A 382 -40.92 23.10 30.43
C VAL A 382 -40.53 24.43 29.78
N SER A 383 -40.27 24.38 28.47
CA SER A 383 -39.89 25.49 27.59
C SER A 383 -40.49 26.85 27.97
N ASN A 384 -39.61 27.79 28.32
CA ASN A 384 -39.96 29.08 28.89
C ASN A 384 -38.97 30.22 28.59
N SER A 385 -38.33 30.24 27.42
CA SER A 385 -37.27 31.14 26.89
C SER A 385 -37.25 32.65 27.26
N ASN A 386 -38.29 33.16 27.91
CA ASN A 386 -38.30 34.45 28.60
C ASN A 386 -37.78 34.41 30.06
N GLN A 387 -37.56 33.22 30.65
CA GLN A 387 -37.06 32.98 32.01
C GLN A 387 -37.83 33.78 33.09
N ALA A 388 -39.16 33.84 32.96
CA ALA A 388 -40.02 34.57 33.88
C ALA A 388 -40.15 33.86 35.24
N ASP A 389 -39.86 34.58 36.33
CA ASP A 389 -40.06 34.18 37.73
C ASP A 389 -40.72 35.36 38.47
N GLY A 390 -41.97 35.17 38.85
CA GLY A 390 -42.85 36.20 39.40
C GLY A 390 -42.62 36.54 40.88
N ASP A 391 -42.01 35.65 41.66
CA ASP A 391 -41.83 35.82 43.11
C ASP A 391 -40.39 35.68 43.64
N SER A 392 -39.47 35.31 42.75
CA SER A 392 -38.02 35.24 42.92
C SER A 392 -37.54 34.11 43.82
N ASP A 393 -37.97 32.88 43.53
CA ASP A 393 -37.60 31.65 44.25
C ASP A 393 -36.71 30.67 43.46
N ASP A 394 -36.29 31.06 42.26
CA ASP A 394 -35.50 30.30 41.28
C ASP A 394 -36.29 29.19 40.54
N VAL A 395 -37.64 29.21 40.54
CA VAL A 395 -38.51 28.39 39.67
C VAL A 395 -39.34 29.29 38.75
N GLY A 396 -39.47 28.93 37.47
CA GLY A 396 -40.18 29.77 36.49
C GLY A 396 -41.71 29.66 36.54
N ASP A 397 -42.41 30.75 36.21
CA ASP A 397 -43.87 30.94 36.28
C ASP A 397 -44.71 29.83 35.61
N VAL A 398 -44.14 29.10 34.64
CA VAL A 398 -44.84 28.04 33.87
C VAL A 398 -44.68 26.65 34.46
N CYS A 399 -43.65 26.41 35.27
CA CYS A 399 -43.40 25.15 35.97
C CYS A 399 -43.64 25.25 37.50
N ASP A 400 -43.85 26.46 38.01
CA ASP A 400 -44.19 26.72 39.41
C ASP A 400 -45.67 26.38 39.72
N ASN A 401 -45.88 25.57 40.76
CA ASN A 401 -47.20 25.23 41.31
C ASN A 401 -47.71 26.22 42.39
N CYS A 402 -46.93 27.27 42.70
CA CYS A 402 -47.35 28.46 43.43
C CYS A 402 -46.78 29.79 42.85
N PRO A 403 -47.11 30.23 41.60
CA PRO A 403 -46.52 31.40 40.85
C PRO A 403 -46.51 32.81 41.48
N THR A 404 -46.78 32.92 42.77
CA THR A 404 -46.78 34.15 43.57
C THR A 404 -46.37 33.92 45.04
N THR A 405 -45.97 32.68 45.42
CA THR A 405 -45.60 32.27 46.78
C THR A 405 -44.43 31.26 46.81
N ALA A 406 -43.22 31.76 46.55
CA ALA A 406 -41.89 31.15 46.73
C ALA A 406 -41.83 29.81 47.48
N ASN A 407 -41.56 28.74 46.75
CA ASN A 407 -41.59 27.35 47.16
C ASN A 407 -40.67 26.45 46.31
N THR A 408 -39.38 26.79 46.19
CA THR A 408 -38.33 26.16 45.34
C THR A 408 -38.27 24.61 45.36
N ASN A 409 -38.89 23.93 46.32
CA ASN A 409 -39.01 22.47 46.35
C ASN A 409 -40.21 21.90 45.55
N GLN A 410 -41.09 22.76 45.02
CA GLN A 410 -42.26 22.45 44.20
C GLN A 410 -43.14 21.31 44.76
N GLN A 411 -43.19 21.20 46.09
CA GLN A 411 -43.84 20.08 46.76
C GLN A 411 -45.37 20.25 46.74
N ALA A 412 -46.06 19.28 46.13
CA ALA A 412 -47.51 19.13 46.17
C ALA A 412 -47.84 17.73 46.72
N SER A 413 -48.31 17.65 47.97
CA SER A 413 -48.39 16.38 48.71
C SER A 413 -49.70 15.60 48.49
N ASP A 414 -50.67 16.13 47.75
CA ASP A 414 -51.96 15.48 47.48
C ASP A 414 -52.29 15.23 45.99
N GLY A 415 -51.55 15.85 45.07
CA GLY A 415 -51.64 15.65 43.63
C GLY A 415 -52.74 16.45 42.92
N ASP A 416 -53.17 17.61 43.43
CA ASP A 416 -54.16 18.47 42.76
C ASP A 416 -53.59 19.59 41.86
N ASN A 417 -52.26 19.64 41.76
CA ASN A 417 -51.41 20.60 41.04
C ASN A 417 -51.26 21.98 41.71
N LEU A 418 -51.65 22.15 42.98
CA LEU A 418 -51.26 23.29 43.81
C LEU A 418 -50.10 22.89 44.76
N GLY A 419 -49.17 23.80 45.03
CA GLY A 419 -48.07 23.54 45.97
C GLY A 419 -48.47 23.70 47.44
N ASP A 420 -47.87 22.88 48.32
CA ASP A 420 -48.05 22.88 49.79
C ASP A 420 -47.86 24.26 50.45
N ALA A 421 -47.17 25.19 49.77
CA ALA A 421 -46.89 26.55 50.24
C ALA A 421 -48.05 27.53 50.03
N CYS A 422 -48.89 27.30 49.01
CA CYS A 422 -50.05 28.12 48.68
C CYS A 422 -51.40 27.39 48.86
N ASP A 423 -51.36 26.12 49.25
CA ASP A 423 -52.53 25.28 49.54
C ASP A 423 -53.01 25.38 51.01
N ASN A 424 -54.33 25.51 51.22
CA ASN A 424 -55.01 25.47 52.51
C ASN A 424 -55.53 24.08 52.94
N CYS A 425 -55.39 23.04 52.10
CA CYS A 425 -55.42 21.64 52.50
C CYS A 425 -54.26 20.82 51.89
N PRO A 426 -52.97 21.05 52.25
CA PRO A 426 -51.77 20.41 51.66
C PRO A 426 -51.71 18.88 51.57
N THR A 427 -52.72 18.16 52.04
CA THR A 427 -52.78 16.69 52.01
C THR A 427 -54.13 16.16 51.49
N VAL A 428 -55.04 17.02 51.02
CA VAL A 428 -56.43 16.69 50.64
C VAL A 428 -56.94 17.58 49.50
N SER A 429 -56.76 17.09 48.27
CA SER A 429 -57.08 17.78 47.00
C SER A 429 -58.31 18.69 47.05
N ASN A 430 -58.08 19.98 46.84
CA ASN A 430 -59.08 21.03 46.88
C ASN A 430 -58.69 22.27 46.03
N ALA A 431 -58.46 22.08 44.73
CA ALA A 431 -58.17 23.15 43.77
C ALA A 431 -59.14 24.36 43.73
N ASP A 432 -60.26 24.36 44.47
CA ASP A 432 -61.12 25.54 44.69
C ASP A 432 -60.71 26.41 45.89
N GLN A 433 -59.77 25.94 46.72
CA GLN A 433 -59.19 26.57 47.90
C GLN A 433 -60.23 27.14 48.87
N ALA A 434 -61.41 26.51 48.96
CA ALA A 434 -62.50 27.04 49.74
C ALA A 434 -62.27 26.87 51.26
N ASP A 435 -62.22 27.99 51.98
CA ASP A 435 -62.27 28.10 53.45
C ASP A 435 -63.62 28.78 53.86
N ARG A 436 -64.32 28.22 54.86
CA ARG A 436 -65.66 28.69 55.27
C ARG A 436 -65.65 29.56 56.51
N ASP A 437 -64.79 29.31 57.48
CA ASP A 437 -64.80 30.00 58.77
C ASP A 437 -63.59 30.91 59.01
N TYR A 438 -62.68 30.93 58.03
CA TYR A 438 -61.57 31.85 57.84
C TYR A 438 -60.43 31.67 58.85
N ASP A 439 -60.15 30.42 59.21
CA ASP A 439 -59.04 30.06 60.10
C ASP A 439 -57.75 29.67 59.35
N GLY A 440 -57.83 29.42 58.03
CA GLY A 440 -56.72 29.05 57.17
C GLY A 440 -56.67 27.56 56.79
N ILE A 441 -57.64 26.75 57.24
CA ILE A 441 -57.80 25.34 56.86
C ILE A 441 -58.96 25.21 55.87
N GLY A 442 -58.75 24.50 54.76
CA GLY A 442 -59.77 24.31 53.75
C GLY A 442 -60.92 23.37 54.17
N ASN A 443 -62.10 23.58 53.59
CA ASN A 443 -63.37 22.93 53.97
C ASN A 443 -63.35 21.38 53.95
N VAL A 444 -62.41 20.76 53.23
CA VAL A 444 -62.32 19.29 53.11
C VAL A 444 -61.36 18.64 54.12
N CYS A 445 -60.45 19.42 54.70
CA CYS A 445 -59.50 18.96 55.72
C CYS A 445 -59.81 19.51 57.13
N ASP A 446 -60.80 20.39 57.28
CA ASP A 446 -61.25 20.95 58.56
C ASP A 446 -62.14 19.97 59.38
N ASN A 447 -61.61 19.49 60.50
CA ASN A 447 -62.28 18.59 61.46
C ASN A 447 -63.24 19.29 62.44
N CYS A 448 -63.36 20.62 62.41
CA CYS A 448 -64.43 21.37 63.07
C CYS A 448 -65.01 22.50 62.17
N LEU A 449 -65.45 22.21 60.92
CA LEU A 449 -66.16 23.01 59.85
C LEU A 449 -66.96 24.31 60.18
N TYR A 450 -67.25 24.59 61.45
CA TYR A 450 -67.98 25.75 61.96
C TYR A 450 -67.33 26.42 63.20
N ILE A 451 -66.16 25.97 63.64
CA ILE A 451 -65.46 26.38 64.87
C ILE A 451 -63.93 26.36 64.65
N ALA A 452 -63.41 27.41 64.04
CA ALA A 452 -62.00 27.73 63.84
C ALA A 452 -61.04 27.12 64.88
N ASN A 453 -60.22 26.19 64.42
CA ASN A 453 -59.23 25.41 65.16
C ASN A 453 -58.01 25.11 64.27
N VAL A 454 -57.24 26.15 63.94
CA VAL A 454 -56.02 26.12 63.10
C VAL A 454 -55.01 25.01 63.44
N ASP A 455 -54.99 24.50 64.68
CA ASP A 455 -54.11 23.38 65.06
C ASP A 455 -54.64 21.99 64.65
N GLN A 456 -55.90 21.91 64.19
CA GLN A 456 -56.62 20.72 63.73
C GLN A 456 -56.43 19.50 64.64
N ALA A 457 -56.24 19.77 65.94
CA ALA A 457 -55.93 18.74 66.92
C ALA A 457 -57.12 17.78 67.04
N ASP A 458 -56.89 16.51 66.71
CA ASP A 458 -57.80 15.38 66.94
C ASP A 458 -56.97 14.37 67.75
N GLY A 459 -57.17 14.39 69.07
CA GLY A 459 -56.38 13.62 70.02
C GLY A 459 -56.66 12.12 70.02
N ASP A 460 -57.71 11.68 69.31
CA ASP A 460 -58.16 10.28 69.30
C ASP A 460 -58.35 9.64 67.92
N GLY A 461 -58.33 10.45 66.86
CA GLY A 461 -58.38 10.06 65.45
C GLY A 461 -59.78 9.72 64.94
N ASP A 462 -60.84 10.25 65.54
CA ASP A 462 -62.22 9.95 65.15
C ASP A 462 -62.78 10.79 63.99
N GLY A 463 -62.08 11.88 63.63
CA GLY A 463 -62.48 12.84 62.60
C GLY A 463 -63.24 14.07 63.13
N VAL A 464 -63.33 14.25 64.44
CA VAL A 464 -63.86 15.44 65.14
C VAL A 464 -62.74 16.04 65.98
N GLY A 465 -62.39 17.31 65.76
CA GLY A 465 -61.29 17.93 66.51
C GLY A 465 -61.57 18.06 68.01
N ASP A 466 -60.52 18.05 68.83
CA ASP A 466 -60.49 18.29 70.30
C ASP A 466 -61.31 19.52 70.73
N ALA A 467 -61.37 20.53 69.87
CA ALA A 467 -62.15 21.75 70.09
C ALA A 467 -63.67 21.51 70.06
N CYS A 468 -64.12 20.42 69.42
CA CYS A 468 -65.52 20.04 69.24
C CYS A 468 -65.88 18.61 69.75
N ASP A 469 -64.93 17.84 70.28
CA ASP A 469 -65.07 16.46 70.77
C ASP A 469 -65.38 16.31 72.31
N ASN A 470 -66.07 15.22 72.69
CA ASN A 470 -66.34 14.79 74.07
C ASN A 470 -65.63 13.49 74.54
N CYS A 471 -64.78 12.88 73.72
CA CYS A 471 -63.79 11.90 74.17
C CYS A 471 -62.35 12.22 73.68
N PRO A 472 -61.69 13.37 74.00
CA PRO A 472 -60.45 13.84 73.32
C PRO A 472 -59.17 12.98 73.39
N THR A 473 -59.30 11.72 73.78
CA THR A 473 -58.27 10.69 73.77
C THR A 473 -58.79 9.28 73.37
N ILE A 474 -60.09 9.02 73.15
CA ILE A 474 -60.61 7.69 72.71
C ILE A 474 -61.82 7.77 71.75
N SER A 475 -61.54 7.42 70.50
CA SER A 475 -62.40 7.58 69.31
C SER A 475 -63.89 7.30 69.52
N ASN A 476 -64.74 8.32 69.29
CA ASN A 476 -66.18 8.18 69.30
C ASN A 476 -66.90 9.05 68.23
N PRO A 477 -66.80 8.77 66.90
CA PRO A 477 -67.28 9.67 65.83
C PRO A 477 -68.78 10.01 65.86
N ASP A 478 -69.55 9.31 66.70
CA ASP A 478 -70.97 9.55 66.94
C ASP A 478 -71.28 10.39 68.18
N GLN A 479 -70.23 10.79 68.91
CA GLN A 479 -70.19 11.72 70.03
C GLN A 479 -71.15 11.35 71.19
N LYS A 480 -71.29 10.05 71.49
CA LYS A 480 -72.24 9.51 72.50
C LYS A 480 -71.66 9.34 73.92
N GLY A 481 -72.42 9.79 74.93
CA GLY A 481 -72.25 9.45 76.35
C GLY A 481 -73.55 8.99 77.03
N PHE A 482 -73.48 8.06 78.00
CA PHE A 482 -74.64 7.48 78.69
C PHE A 482 -74.95 8.07 80.08
N ASP A 483 -73.97 8.28 80.94
CA ASP A 483 -74.21 8.69 82.35
C ASP A 483 -73.99 10.19 82.62
N SER A 484 -73.57 10.93 81.59
CA SER A 484 -73.60 12.40 81.50
C SER A 484 -72.64 13.16 82.42
N ASP A 485 -71.49 12.58 82.78
CA ASP A 485 -70.45 13.28 83.54
C ASP A 485 -69.50 14.14 82.67
N GLY A 486 -69.59 14.00 81.34
CA GLY A 486 -68.81 14.76 80.35
C GLY A 486 -67.77 13.93 79.62
N ILE A 487 -67.60 12.66 80.01
CA ILE A 487 -66.81 11.64 79.36
C ILE A 487 -67.77 10.81 78.49
N GLY A 488 -67.47 10.63 77.20
CA GLY A 488 -68.26 9.73 76.35
C GLY A 488 -67.91 8.26 76.59
N ASN A 489 -68.74 7.35 76.08
CA ASN A 489 -68.71 5.94 76.51
C ASN A 489 -67.43 5.17 76.12
N ALA A 490 -66.61 5.74 75.23
CA ALA A 490 -65.40 5.12 74.72
C ALA A 490 -64.21 5.32 75.68
N CYS A 491 -64.05 6.51 76.27
CA CYS A 491 -62.94 6.83 77.19
C CYS A 491 -63.20 6.51 78.67
N ASP A 492 -64.16 5.64 78.97
CA ASP A 492 -64.49 5.24 80.32
C ASP A 492 -63.96 3.82 80.64
N ASN A 493 -62.98 3.69 81.55
CA ASN A 493 -62.48 2.40 82.03
C ASN A 493 -63.38 1.72 83.08
N CYS A 494 -64.50 2.35 83.44
CA CYS A 494 -65.63 1.77 84.14
C CYS A 494 -66.97 2.19 83.50
N PRO A 495 -67.31 1.83 82.23
CA PRO A 495 -68.38 2.37 81.34
C PRO A 495 -69.83 2.48 81.85
N THR A 496 -70.08 2.12 83.10
CA THR A 496 -71.38 2.09 83.76
C THR A 496 -71.36 2.70 85.16
N VAL A 497 -70.22 3.27 85.58
CA VAL A 497 -69.92 3.76 86.93
C VAL A 497 -68.98 4.97 86.88
N SER A 498 -69.53 6.17 86.65
CA SER A 498 -68.80 7.46 86.68
C SER A 498 -67.63 7.53 87.67
N ASN A 499 -66.47 7.75 87.10
CA ASN A 499 -65.10 7.56 87.61
C ASN A 499 -64.16 8.57 86.91
N VAL A 500 -64.51 9.87 87.02
CA VAL A 500 -63.89 11.03 86.35
C VAL A 500 -62.34 11.13 86.47
N ASP A 501 -61.67 10.25 87.22
CA ASP A 501 -60.21 10.16 87.38
C ASP A 501 -59.51 8.90 86.79
N GLN A 502 -60.23 7.92 86.21
CA GLN A 502 -59.75 6.89 85.26
C GLN A 502 -58.42 6.14 85.58
N ALA A 503 -58.11 5.83 86.84
CA ALA A 503 -56.77 5.29 87.22
C ALA A 503 -56.50 3.79 86.90
N ASN A 504 -55.29 3.45 86.45
CA ASN A 504 -54.73 2.10 86.17
C ASN A 504 -53.19 2.08 86.43
N ASN A 505 -52.57 0.96 86.86
CA ASN A 505 -51.13 0.86 87.22
C ASN A 505 -50.32 -0.13 86.36
N ASP A 506 -50.75 -1.39 86.28
CA ASP A 506 -50.23 -2.46 85.41
C ASP A 506 -50.38 -2.13 83.92
N LEU A 507 -51.38 -1.32 83.60
CA LEU A 507 -51.84 -1.01 82.25
C LEU A 507 -52.44 -2.23 81.54
N ASP A 508 -53.08 -3.13 82.30
CA ASP A 508 -54.02 -4.10 81.75
C ASP A 508 -55.32 -3.38 81.29
N SER A 509 -56.28 -4.11 80.71
CA SER A 509 -57.51 -3.50 80.19
C SER A 509 -58.56 -3.13 81.26
N LEU A 510 -58.25 -3.29 82.55
CA LEU A 510 -59.13 -3.00 83.69
C LEU A 510 -58.52 -1.91 84.57
N GLY A 511 -59.29 -0.87 84.93
CA GLY A 511 -58.82 0.13 85.88
C GLY A 511 -58.36 -0.50 87.21
N ASN A 512 -57.45 0.18 87.93
CA ASN A 512 -56.78 -0.21 89.21
C ASN A 512 -57.67 -0.84 90.29
N VAL A 513 -58.98 -0.69 90.15
CA VAL A 513 -60.02 -1.23 91.01
C VAL A 513 -60.22 -2.76 90.78
N CYS A 514 -59.29 -3.48 90.09
CA CYS A 514 -59.50 -4.87 89.59
C CYS A 514 -58.38 -5.93 89.80
N ASP A 515 -57.13 -5.70 89.38
CA ASP A 515 -56.14 -6.71 88.87
C ASP A 515 -55.43 -7.69 89.88
N ASN A 516 -54.68 -8.71 89.36
CA ASN A 516 -53.79 -9.63 90.09
C ASN A 516 -52.27 -9.72 89.74
N CYS A 517 -51.75 -9.23 88.61
CA CYS A 517 -50.30 -8.99 88.44
C CYS A 517 -50.05 -7.49 88.16
N PRO A 518 -50.15 -6.61 89.16
CA PRO A 518 -50.34 -5.16 88.96
C PRO A 518 -49.09 -4.38 88.47
N ASP A 519 -48.09 -5.10 87.98
CA ASP A 519 -46.82 -4.63 87.41
C ASP A 519 -46.36 -5.49 86.20
N ILE A 520 -47.05 -6.58 85.84
CA ILE A 520 -46.72 -7.47 84.69
C ILE A 520 -48.04 -7.87 84.00
N THR A 521 -48.27 -7.36 82.79
CA THR A 521 -49.50 -7.54 82.03
C THR A 521 -49.90 -9.01 81.88
N ASN A 522 -51.11 -9.34 82.35
CA ASN A 522 -51.62 -10.70 82.37
C ASN A 522 -53.15 -10.74 82.13
N ASP A 523 -53.61 -10.43 80.92
CA ASP A 523 -55.04 -10.52 80.56
C ASP A 523 -55.66 -11.91 80.85
N ASP A 524 -54.84 -12.97 80.93
CA ASP A 524 -55.14 -14.23 81.60
C ASP A 524 -54.14 -14.49 82.75
N GLN A 525 -54.65 -14.90 83.91
CA GLN A 525 -53.99 -14.65 85.20
C GLN A 525 -53.53 -15.97 85.87
N SER A 526 -52.47 -16.60 85.33
CA SER A 526 -52.09 -18.01 85.63
C SER A 526 -50.60 -18.28 85.99
N ASP A 527 -50.34 -19.36 86.75
CA ASP A 527 -49.06 -19.72 87.42
C ASP A 527 -49.02 -21.25 87.75
N VAL A 528 -47.97 -22.00 87.33
CA VAL A 528 -47.81 -23.47 87.46
C VAL A 528 -46.82 -23.92 88.54
N ASP A 529 -45.64 -23.31 88.72
CA ASP A 529 -44.72 -23.71 89.79
C ASP A 529 -45.00 -23.01 91.15
N ASN A 530 -45.96 -22.07 91.14
CA ASN A 530 -46.68 -21.48 92.28
C ASN A 530 -45.84 -20.58 93.19
N ASP A 531 -44.98 -19.75 92.59
CA ASP A 531 -44.18 -18.74 93.30
C ASP A 531 -44.80 -17.32 93.31
N PHE A 532 -46.02 -17.16 92.76
CA PHE A 532 -46.74 -15.89 92.52
C PHE A 532 -46.19 -15.02 91.38
N LEU A 533 -45.30 -15.57 90.55
CA LEU A 533 -44.94 -15.04 89.25
C LEU A 533 -45.61 -15.91 88.16
N GLY A 534 -46.12 -15.30 87.10
CA GLY A 534 -46.71 -16.08 86.01
C GLY A 534 -45.63 -16.85 85.24
N ASP A 535 -45.95 -18.07 84.77
CA ASP A 535 -45.04 -19.06 84.14
C ASP A 535 -44.14 -18.56 83.01
N VAL A 536 -44.42 -17.38 82.48
CA VAL A 536 -43.90 -16.84 81.22
C VAL A 536 -42.44 -16.34 81.34
N CYS A 537 -41.71 -16.67 82.41
CA CYS A 537 -40.37 -16.10 82.68
C CYS A 537 -39.29 -17.00 83.36
N ASP A 538 -39.03 -18.23 82.85
CA ASP A 538 -37.93 -19.14 83.32
C ASP A 538 -37.20 -19.95 82.20
N ASN A 539 -35.89 -20.30 82.36
CA ASN A 539 -35.03 -21.09 81.42
C ASN A 539 -34.42 -22.41 81.94
N CYS A 540 -34.56 -22.79 83.21
CA CYS A 540 -34.58 -24.22 83.55
C CYS A 540 -35.95 -24.52 84.15
N PRO A 541 -37.05 -24.54 83.35
CA PRO A 541 -38.45 -24.39 83.80
C PRO A 541 -39.02 -25.59 84.58
N THR A 542 -38.14 -26.47 85.05
CA THR A 542 -38.41 -27.68 85.84
C THR A 542 -37.39 -27.87 86.97
N ILE A 543 -36.38 -27.01 87.07
CA ILE A 543 -35.31 -26.99 88.07
C ILE A 543 -35.11 -25.53 88.47
N SER A 544 -36.01 -25.03 89.33
CA SER A 544 -36.05 -23.65 89.87
C SER A 544 -34.67 -23.00 89.95
N ASN A 545 -34.48 -22.01 89.08
CA ASN A 545 -33.22 -21.30 88.90
C ASN A 545 -33.48 -19.81 88.64
N GLU A 546 -33.64 -19.04 89.72
CA GLU A 546 -33.81 -17.58 89.71
C GLU A 546 -32.66 -16.78 88.97
N ASN A 547 -31.75 -17.41 88.18
CA ASN A 547 -30.51 -16.79 87.64
C ASN A 547 -29.77 -17.26 86.32
N GLN A 548 -30.05 -18.39 85.62
CA GLN A 548 -29.84 -18.62 84.14
C GLN A 548 -28.39 -18.55 83.44
N ALA A 549 -27.84 -19.57 82.67
CA ALA A 549 -26.54 -19.48 81.85
C ALA A 549 -26.12 -20.64 80.84
N ASN A 550 -25.25 -20.40 79.79
CA ASN A 550 -24.45 -21.40 78.95
C ASN A 550 -23.23 -20.80 78.12
N ASN A 551 -22.29 -21.60 77.50
CA ASN A 551 -21.18 -21.19 76.57
C ASN A 551 -20.92 -21.97 75.23
N ASP A 552 -20.77 -23.33 75.11
CA ASP A 552 -20.46 -24.03 73.80
C ASP A 552 -21.69 -24.17 72.89
N LEU A 553 -22.82 -23.73 73.42
CA LEU A 553 -24.10 -23.50 72.77
C LEU A 553 -24.79 -24.74 72.21
N ASP A 554 -24.37 -25.92 72.68
CA ASP A 554 -25.28 -27.06 72.69
C ASP A 554 -26.44 -26.83 73.69
N THR A 555 -27.40 -27.75 73.74
CA THR A 555 -28.60 -27.60 74.59
C THR A 555 -28.34 -27.77 76.09
N LEU A 556 -27.12 -28.10 76.52
CA LEU A 556 -26.72 -28.32 77.90
C LEU A 556 -25.86 -27.14 78.40
N GLY A 557 -26.30 -26.52 79.49
CA GLY A 557 -25.55 -25.47 80.17
C GLY A 557 -24.19 -25.92 80.73
N ASN A 558 -23.09 -25.79 79.96
CA ASN A 558 -21.66 -25.74 80.31
C ASN A 558 -21.00 -26.83 81.18
N LEU A 559 -21.73 -27.54 82.02
CA LEU A 559 -21.18 -28.38 83.09
C LEU A 559 -20.77 -29.79 82.55
N CYS A 560 -20.03 -29.87 81.42
CA CYS A 560 -19.85 -31.09 80.57
C CYS A 560 -18.40 -31.52 80.13
N ASP A 561 -17.98 -31.36 78.85
CA ASP A 561 -17.20 -32.40 78.09
C ASP A 561 -15.65 -32.28 77.93
N ASN A 562 -15.03 -32.88 76.88
CA ASN A 562 -13.67 -33.45 76.87
C ASN A 562 -12.82 -33.33 75.55
N CYS A 563 -13.34 -33.41 74.30
CA CYS A 563 -12.80 -32.56 73.21
C CYS A 563 -13.82 -31.43 72.95
N PRO A 564 -13.90 -30.44 73.85
CA PRO A 564 -14.93 -29.40 73.83
C PRO A 564 -14.90 -28.47 72.61
N ASP A 565 -13.99 -28.71 71.66
CA ASP A 565 -13.84 -27.98 70.40
C ASP A 565 -14.12 -28.85 69.14
N ILE A 566 -14.18 -30.18 69.27
CA ILE A 566 -14.51 -31.13 68.18
C ILE A 566 -15.49 -32.15 68.74
N THR A 567 -16.77 -32.02 68.35
CA THR A 567 -17.90 -32.84 68.81
C THR A 567 -17.56 -34.33 68.83
N ASN A 568 -17.42 -34.93 70.01
CA ASN A 568 -16.92 -36.29 70.13
C ASN A 568 -17.38 -37.04 71.39
N ASP A 569 -18.57 -37.61 71.33
CA ASP A 569 -19.23 -38.18 72.50
C ASP A 569 -18.51 -39.38 73.22
N ASP A 570 -17.30 -39.86 72.80
CA ASP A 570 -16.70 -41.17 73.21
C ASP A 570 -15.16 -41.37 73.57
N GLN A 571 -14.12 -40.62 73.10
CA GLN A 571 -12.69 -40.50 73.63
C GLN A 571 -11.64 -41.72 73.76
N ILE A 572 -10.45 -41.78 73.07
CA ILE A 572 -9.32 -42.83 73.21
C ILE A 572 -7.84 -42.37 72.79
N ASN A 573 -6.71 -42.95 73.31
CA ASN A 573 -5.24 -42.80 72.90
C ASN A 573 -4.30 -44.01 73.38
N SER A 574 -3.11 -44.33 72.77
CA SER A 574 -2.21 -45.50 73.09
C SER A 574 -0.68 -45.32 73.18
N ASP A 575 0.07 -44.99 72.10
CA ASP A 575 1.55 -44.76 72.16
C ASP A 575 1.92 -43.48 72.92
N SER A 576 0.89 -42.68 73.24
CA SER A 576 0.88 -41.60 74.23
C SER A 576 1.60 -40.33 73.80
N ASP A 577 1.55 -40.03 72.51
CA ASP A 577 1.98 -38.78 71.88
C ASP A 577 0.99 -37.59 72.07
N SER A 578 -0.17 -37.85 72.68
CA SER A 578 -1.34 -36.96 72.90
C SER A 578 -2.39 -36.94 71.78
N LEU A 579 -2.16 -37.61 70.65
CA LEU A 579 -3.16 -37.84 69.60
C LEU A 579 -3.89 -39.17 69.80
N GLY A 580 -5.22 -39.19 69.66
CA GLY A 580 -5.94 -40.46 69.70
C GLY A 580 -5.49 -41.39 68.59
N ASN A 581 -5.40 -42.71 68.83
CA ASN A 581 -4.86 -43.79 67.95
C ASN A 581 -5.17 -43.74 66.45
N VAL A 582 -6.12 -42.93 66.03
CA VAL A 582 -6.69 -42.87 64.69
C VAL A 582 -5.71 -42.15 63.71
N CYS A 583 -4.41 -41.98 64.04
CA CYS A 583 -3.43 -41.24 63.21
C CYS A 583 -1.88 -41.46 63.45
N ASP A 584 -1.26 -42.67 63.27
CA ASP A 584 0.24 -42.90 63.27
C ASP A 584 0.72 -44.09 62.35
N ASN A 585 1.93 -44.03 61.74
CA ASN A 585 2.57 -45.02 60.81
C ASN A 585 3.78 -45.86 61.28
N CYS A 586 4.51 -45.56 62.36
CA CYS A 586 5.32 -46.59 63.05
C CYS A 586 4.84 -46.71 64.50
N PRO A 587 3.60 -47.20 64.72
CA PRO A 587 2.89 -47.12 66.01
C PRO A 587 3.50 -47.92 67.18
N ASP A 588 4.68 -48.51 67.00
CA ASP A 588 5.50 -49.17 68.03
C ASP A 588 6.90 -48.50 68.23
N ILE A 589 7.30 -47.56 67.38
CA ILE A 589 8.60 -46.85 67.40
C ILE A 589 8.37 -45.35 67.17
N TYR A 590 8.30 -44.58 68.26
CA TYR A 590 8.12 -43.12 68.29
C TYR A 590 8.73 -42.39 67.08
N ASN A 591 7.89 -41.88 66.18
CA ASN A 591 8.29 -41.27 64.91
C ASN A 591 7.30 -40.20 64.42
N ASN A 592 7.19 -39.07 65.13
CA ASN A 592 6.39 -37.89 64.73
C ASN A 592 6.47 -37.45 63.24
N ASP A 593 7.49 -37.89 62.47
CA ASP A 593 7.83 -37.39 61.13
C ASP A 593 7.81 -38.43 59.94
N GLN A 594 7.66 -39.75 60.19
CA GLN A 594 6.99 -40.75 59.29
C GLN A 594 7.51 -41.06 57.80
N THR A 595 8.77 -41.46 57.49
CA THR A 595 9.34 -41.62 56.09
C THR A 595 9.75 -43.03 55.53
N ASP A 596 9.72 -43.27 54.19
CA ASP A 596 10.07 -44.51 53.41
C ASP A 596 10.36 -44.23 51.89
N ILE A 597 11.43 -44.79 51.27
CA ILE A 597 11.92 -44.54 49.88
C ILE A 597 11.66 -45.64 48.84
N ASP A 598 12.05 -46.90 49.07
CA ASP A 598 11.85 -47.98 48.08
C ASP A 598 10.46 -48.63 48.19
N THR A 599 9.65 -48.14 49.13
CA THR A 599 8.20 -48.31 49.26
C THR A 599 7.74 -49.73 49.57
N ASP A 600 8.62 -50.55 50.15
CA ASP A 600 8.27 -51.88 50.63
C ASP A 600 7.46 -51.87 51.96
N ASN A 601 7.19 -50.66 52.50
CA ASN A 601 6.52 -50.33 53.76
C ASN A 601 7.40 -50.55 55.01
N LEU A 602 8.72 -50.57 54.83
CA LEU A 602 9.72 -50.52 55.90
C LEU A 602 10.59 -49.27 55.73
N GLY A 603 10.34 -48.24 56.55
CA GLY A 603 11.07 -46.97 56.45
C GLY A 603 12.60 -47.13 56.48
N ASP A 604 13.29 -46.39 55.61
CA ASP A 604 14.69 -46.50 55.12
C ASP A 604 15.78 -46.89 56.12
N ILE A 605 15.54 -46.64 57.41
CA ILE A 605 16.50 -46.84 58.49
C ILE A 605 16.75 -48.34 58.80
N CYS A 606 16.34 -49.27 57.91
CA CYS A 606 16.33 -50.73 58.12
C CYS A 606 16.87 -51.67 57.00
N ASP A 607 17.35 -51.22 55.81
CA ASP A 607 17.64 -52.12 54.64
C ASP A 607 19.15 -52.24 54.21
N ASN A 608 19.53 -53.29 53.44
CA ASN A 608 20.86 -53.57 52.87
C ASN A 608 21.02 -53.68 51.33
N CYS A 609 19.96 -53.70 50.52
CA CYS A 609 20.02 -53.20 49.13
C CYS A 609 18.93 -52.12 48.95
N PRO A 610 19.12 -50.90 49.50
CA PRO A 610 18.07 -49.88 49.68
C PRO A 610 17.51 -49.23 48.39
N THR A 611 17.73 -49.88 47.24
CA THR A 611 17.33 -49.46 45.90
C THR A 611 16.91 -50.65 45.02
N ILE A 612 17.06 -51.90 45.49
CA ILE A 612 16.66 -53.13 44.79
C ILE A 612 16.03 -54.05 45.85
N SER A 613 14.70 -54.01 45.95
CA SER A 613 13.91 -54.73 46.96
C SER A 613 14.40 -56.17 47.18
N ASN A 614 14.96 -56.42 48.37
CA ASN A 614 15.63 -57.67 48.72
C ASN A 614 15.33 -58.05 50.18
N THR A 615 14.07 -58.29 50.51
CA THR A 615 13.58 -58.65 51.86
C THR A 615 14.24 -59.89 52.54
N ASP A 616 15.31 -60.48 51.98
CA ASP A 616 16.09 -61.63 52.49
C ASP A 616 17.64 -61.45 52.64
N GLN A 617 18.29 -60.51 51.93
CA GLN A 617 19.59 -59.89 52.27
C GLN A 617 20.90 -60.78 52.23
N ILE A 618 21.33 -61.36 51.09
CA ILE A 618 22.44 -62.40 50.94
C ILE A 618 23.73 -61.97 50.14
N ASN A 619 24.94 -62.49 50.49
CA ASN A 619 26.27 -62.24 49.84
C ASN A 619 27.28 -63.44 50.00
N SER A 620 28.03 -63.84 48.95
CA SER A 620 28.97 -65.00 48.90
C SER A 620 30.48 -64.69 48.79
N ASP A 621 30.92 -63.79 47.89
CA ASP A 621 32.34 -63.50 47.68
C ASP A 621 32.93 -62.59 48.80
N GLN A 622 32.02 -61.88 49.51
CA GLN A 622 32.24 -60.96 50.63
C GLN A 622 32.92 -59.62 50.26
N ASP A 623 32.75 -59.10 49.04
CA ASP A 623 33.23 -57.78 48.62
C ASP A 623 32.39 -56.58 49.14
N SER A 624 31.22 -56.86 49.71
CA SER A 624 30.16 -55.99 50.27
C SER A 624 28.89 -55.87 49.43
N PHE A 625 28.86 -56.34 48.17
CA PHE A 625 27.67 -56.39 47.34
C PHE A 625 26.96 -57.75 47.43
N GLY A 626 25.63 -57.77 47.39
CA GLY A 626 24.88 -59.03 47.44
C GLY A 626 25.11 -59.88 46.18
N ASP A 627 24.90 -61.20 46.27
CA ASP A 627 25.11 -62.11 45.11
C ASP A 627 24.23 -61.78 43.89
N ALA A 628 23.21 -60.95 44.08
CA ALA A 628 22.36 -60.42 43.04
C ALA A 628 23.03 -59.33 42.17
N CYS A 629 24.27 -58.90 42.46
CA CYS A 629 24.92 -57.77 41.79
C CYS A 629 26.47 -57.83 41.64
N ASP A 630 27.04 -58.99 41.24
CA ASP A 630 28.50 -59.22 41.00
C ASP A 630 28.77 -59.80 39.57
N ASN A 631 29.79 -59.28 38.84
CA ASN A 631 30.14 -59.64 37.46
C ASN A 631 31.42 -60.48 37.27
N CYS A 632 32.22 -60.76 38.32
CA CYS A 632 33.19 -61.86 38.27
C CYS A 632 33.10 -62.72 39.54
N PRO A 633 31.97 -63.44 39.78
CA PRO A 633 31.64 -64.12 41.05
C PRO A 633 32.52 -65.33 41.45
N GLY A 634 33.73 -65.43 40.91
CA GLY A 634 34.81 -66.33 41.34
C GLY A 634 36.23 -65.74 41.27
N ILE A 635 36.40 -64.47 40.86
CA ILE A 635 37.69 -63.75 40.82
C ILE A 635 37.47 -62.40 41.51
N THR A 636 38.01 -62.22 42.72
CA THR A 636 37.83 -61.01 43.53
C THR A 636 38.15 -59.73 42.73
N ASN A 637 37.11 -59.00 42.39
CA ASN A 637 37.10 -57.84 41.51
C ASN A 637 36.26 -56.72 42.17
N ALA A 638 36.63 -56.23 43.35
CA ALA A 638 35.87 -55.22 44.10
C ALA A 638 35.67 -53.84 43.38
N SER A 639 36.09 -53.71 42.12
CA SER A 639 35.75 -52.63 41.18
C SER A 639 34.58 -52.97 40.24
N GLN A 640 34.18 -54.24 40.16
CA GLN A 640 33.22 -54.84 39.23
C GLN A 640 33.43 -54.36 37.78
N SER A 641 34.70 -54.26 37.38
CA SER A 641 35.15 -53.65 36.12
C SER A 641 35.13 -54.65 34.96
N ASP A 642 34.26 -54.34 34.01
CA ASP A 642 33.98 -55.05 32.76
C ASP A 642 33.69 -53.97 31.70
N PHE A 643 34.71 -53.60 30.93
CA PHE A 643 34.79 -52.36 30.16
C PHE A 643 33.96 -52.39 28.89
N ASP A 644 33.89 -53.54 28.21
CA ASP A 644 32.94 -53.77 27.11
C ASP A 644 31.63 -54.42 27.57
N SER A 645 31.54 -54.84 28.84
CA SER A 645 30.32 -55.32 29.50
C SER A 645 29.75 -56.60 28.89
N ASP A 646 30.60 -57.46 28.34
CA ASP A 646 30.17 -58.74 27.76
C ASP A 646 29.88 -59.85 28.78
N GLY A 647 30.20 -59.58 30.05
CA GLY A 647 30.10 -60.53 31.15
C GLY A 647 31.43 -61.21 31.50
N LEU A 648 32.53 -60.85 30.83
CA LEU A 648 33.91 -61.21 31.16
C LEU A 648 34.72 -59.96 31.51
N GLY A 649 34.87 -59.67 32.81
CA GLY A 649 35.67 -58.51 33.23
C GLY A 649 37.11 -58.50 32.67
N ASP A 650 37.62 -57.30 32.36
CA ASP A 650 38.83 -56.95 31.58
C ASP A 650 40.08 -57.81 31.82
N ALA A 651 40.18 -58.38 33.03
CA ALA A 651 41.29 -59.20 33.48
C ALA A 651 41.44 -60.53 32.71
N CYS A 652 40.54 -60.88 31.78
CA CYS A 652 40.54 -62.18 31.10
C CYS A 652 40.27 -62.22 29.59
N ASP A 653 40.33 -61.08 28.88
CA ASP A 653 39.96 -60.96 27.46
C ASP A 653 41.17 -60.74 26.49
N ASN A 654 41.07 -61.17 25.22
CA ASN A 654 41.97 -60.84 24.11
C ASN A 654 41.52 -59.67 23.21
N CYS A 655 40.28 -59.21 23.33
CA CYS A 655 39.84 -57.87 22.93
C CYS A 655 39.28 -57.15 24.17
N PRO A 656 40.11 -56.63 25.09
CA PRO A 656 39.68 -56.11 26.42
C PRO A 656 38.83 -54.83 26.41
N SER A 657 38.25 -54.51 25.26
CA SER A 657 37.43 -53.34 24.97
C SER A 657 36.44 -53.60 23.83
N THR A 658 36.22 -54.87 23.46
CA THR A 658 35.36 -55.26 22.34
C THR A 658 34.91 -56.71 22.51
N SER A 659 33.71 -56.90 23.09
CA SER A 659 33.06 -58.19 23.34
C SER A 659 33.36 -59.23 22.27
N ASN A 660 34.10 -60.28 22.63
CA ASN A 660 34.42 -61.37 21.73
C ASN A 660 34.68 -62.69 22.47
N ALA A 661 33.70 -63.16 23.23
CA ALA A 661 33.75 -64.43 23.99
C ALA A 661 34.19 -65.71 23.21
N ASP A 662 34.42 -65.66 21.89
CA ASP A 662 35.00 -66.74 21.07
C ASP A 662 36.49 -66.57 20.66
N GLN A 663 37.05 -65.36 20.74
CA GLN A 663 38.49 -65.05 20.71
C GLN A 663 39.23 -65.45 19.40
N ILE A 664 38.66 -65.20 18.21
CA ILE A 664 39.18 -65.62 16.88
C ILE A 664 40.20 -64.61 16.27
N ASN A 665 41.17 -65.06 15.45
CA ASN A 665 42.09 -64.27 14.60
C ASN A 665 42.42 -65.06 13.29
N SER A 666 42.43 -64.39 12.13
CA SER A 666 42.56 -64.97 10.77
C SER A 666 43.82 -64.57 10.00
N ASP A 667 44.23 -63.30 10.03
CA ASP A 667 45.41 -62.79 9.29
C ASP A 667 46.76 -63.12 9.98
N LEU A 668 46.71 -63.39 11.29
CA LEU A 668 47.80 -63.68 12.24
C LEU A 668 48.69 -62.48 12.69
N ASP A 669 48.18 -61.24 12.73
CA ASP A 669 48.93 -60.05 13.17
C ASP A 669 49.11 -59.91 14.69
N SER A 670 48.11 -60.33 15.49
CA SER A 670 47.98 -60.46 16.97
C SER A 670 46.67 -59.88 17.54
N TYR A 671 45.87 -59.15 16.76
CA TYR A 671 44.54 -58.63 17.14
C TYR A 671 43.44 -59.68 16.91
N GLY A 672 42.28 -59.60 17.54
CA GLY A 672 41.17 -60.50 17.18
C GLY A 672 40.54 -60.08 15.86
N ASP A 673 39.91 -60.98 15.10
CA ASP A 673 39.17 -60.62 13.86
C ASP A 673 38.07 -59.58 14.11
N VAL A 674 37.61 -59.49 15.36
CA VAL A 674 36.59 -58.54 15.84
C VAL A 674 37.19 -57.16 16.17
N CYS A 675 38.52 -57.02 16.21
CA CYS A 675 39.25 -55.77 16.46
C CYS A 675 40.44 -55.53 15.50
N ASP A 676 40.36 -56.09 14.29
CA ASP A 676 41.30 -55.89 13.19
C ASP A 676 40.58 -55.17 12.03
N ASN A 677 41.14 -54.06 11.55
CA ASN A 677 40.57 -53.22 10.49
C ASN A 677 41.04 -53.57 9.06
N CYS A 678 41.88 -54.58 8.85
CA CYS A 678 42.03 -55.23 7.55
C CYS A 678 42.17 -56.75 7.74
N PRO A 679 41.13 -57.48 8.18
CA PRO A 679 41.20 -58.89 8.63
C PRO A 679 41.57 -59.93 7.54
N ASP A 680 41.67 -59.49 6.28
CA ASP A 680 42.18 -60.28 5.14
C ASP A 680 43.55 -59.78 4.60
N SER A 681 44.10 -58.66 5.13
CA SER A 681 45.28 -57.96 4.59
C SER A 681 46.21 -57.40 5.68
N THR A 682 47.32 -58.10 5.94
CA THR A 682 48.28 -57.80 7.03
C THR A 682 48.65 -56.32 7.20
N ASN A 683 48.21 -55.73 8.30
CA ASN A 683 48.22 -54.31 8.64
C ASN A 683 48.68 -54.07 10.09
N SER A 684 49.81 -54.65 10.51
CA SER A 684 50.34 -54.69 11.90
C SER A 684 50.49 -53.37 12.71
N ASN A 685 50.06 -52.25 12.18
CA ASN A 685 49.92 -50.94 12.82
C ASN A 685 48.46 -50.48 13.01
N GLN A 686 47.48 -51.22 12.49
CA GLN A 686 46.04 -50.94 12.53
C GLN A 686 45.75 -49.47 12.16
N ALA A 687 46.42 -48.98 11.11
CA ALA A 687 46.33 -47.59 10.68
C ALA A 687 45.11 -47.40 9.78
N ASP A 688 44.37 -46.38 10.15
CA ASP A 688 43.01 -46.07 9.76
C ASP A 688 42.85 -44.59 10.12
N VAL A 689 42.98 -43.75 9.09
CA VAL A 689 43.14 -42.28 9.21
C VAL A 689 41.82 -41.58 9.50
N ASP A 690 40.70 -42.10 8.99
CA ASP A 690 39.35 -41.58 9.20
C ASP A 690 38.55 -42.32 10.28
N ALA A 691 39.09 -43.42 10.81
CA ALA A 691 38.60 -44.21 11.94
C ALA A 691 37.30 -44.98 11.67
N ASP A 692 37.13 -45.50 10.45
CA ASP A 692 35.91 -46.20 10.02
C ASP A 692 35.91 -47.71 10.30
N GLY A 693 37.08 -48.32 10.51
CA GLY A 693 37.24 -49.76 10.70
C GLY A 693 37.69 -50.53 9.45
N VAL A 694 38.09 -49.83 8.38
CA VAL A 694 38.83 -50.29 7.21
C VAL A 694 40.19 -49.59 7.22
N GLY A 695 41.29 -50.34 7.32
CA GLY A 695 42.61 -49.72 7.39
C GLY A 695 43.05 -49.10 6.05
N ASP A 696 43.86 -48.02 6.09
CA ASP A 696 44.32 -47.18 4.96
C ASP A 696 44.78 -47.94 3.69
N VAL A 697 45.20 -49.20 3.86
CA VAL A 697 45.77 -50.08 2.82
C VAL A 697 44.70 -50.85 2.05
N CYS A 698 43.55 -51.08 2.67
CA CYS A 698 42.42 -51.81 2.11
C CYS A 698 41.24 -50.90 1.73
N ASP A 699 41.45 -49.57 1.75
CA ASP A 699 40.42 -48.54 1.62
C ASP A 699 40.49 -47.74 0.29
N ASN A 700 39.35 -47.55 -0.39
CA ASN A 700 39.18 -46.69 -1.57
C ASN A 700 38.78 -45.22 -1.26
N CYS A 701 38.53 -44.87 0.00
CA CYS A 701 38.38 -43.51 0.50
C CYS A 701 39.15 -43.26 1.80
N TRP A 702 40.43 -43.65 1.89
CA TRP A 702 41.39 -43.55 3.04
C TRP A 702 41.51 -42.26 3.90
N THR A 703 40.64 -41.27 3.69
CA THR A 703 40.48 -40.05 4.49
C THR A 703 39.02 -39.70 4.79
N ILE A 704 38.05 -40.50 4.33
CA ILE A 704 36.60 -40.34 4.48
C ILE A 704 35.94 -41.72 4.65
N SER A 705 35.67 -42.04 5.92
CA SER A 705 35.01 -43.25 6.43
C SER A 705 33.95 -43.88 5.52
N ASN A 706 34.21 -45.08 4.99
CA ASN A 706 33.33 -45.79 4.06
C ASN A 706 33.43 -47.34 4.10
N THR A 707 33.08 -47.92 5.26
CA THR A 707 33.08 -49.38 5.54
C THR A 707 32.47 -50.33 4.48
N ASP A 708 31.64 -49.86 3.55
CA ASP A 708 31.08 -50.69 2.47
C ASP A 708 31.95 -50.77 1.20
N GLN A 709 32.93 -49.88 1.06
CA GLN A 709 33.89 -49.81 -0.06
C GLN A 709 33.20 -49.75 -1.43
N LEU A 710 32.00 -49.15 -1.50
CA LEU A 710 31.25 -49.02 -2.74
C LEU A 710 31.90 -48.00 -3.69
N ASN A 711 32.05 -48.41 -4.96
CA ASN A 711 32.18 -47.52 -6.10
C ASN A 711 31.10 -47.94 -7.12
N SER A 712 30.26 -46.99 -7.53
CA SER A 712 29.11 -47.16 -8.43
C SER A 712 29.46 -46.96 -9.91
N ASP A 713 30.66 -46.46 -10.21
CA ASP A 713 31.09 -45.95 -11.51
C ASP A 713 32.47 -46.57 -11.93
N PRO A 714 33.14 -46.09 -13.00
CA PRO A 714 34.41 -46.66 -13.47
C PRO A 714 35.71 -46.05 -12.88
N ASP A 715 35.63 -45.10 -11.95
CA ASP A 715 36.75 -44.24 -11.52
C ASP A 715 37.71 -44.94 -10.50
N THR A 716 38.45 -44.18 -9.67
CA THR A 716 39.30 -44.74 -8.60
C THR A 716 38.93 -44.34 -7.17
N LEU A 717 37.93 -43.50 -6.96
CA LEU A 717 37.44 -43.10 -5.64
C LEU A 717 36.34 -44.07 -5.17
N GLY A 718 35.88 -43.94 -3.93
CA GLY A 718 34.65 -44.58 -3.48
C GLY A 718 33.52 -43.56 -3.41
N ASN A 719 32.27 -44.03 -3.45
CA ASN A 719 31.06 -43.17 -3.42
C ASN A 719 30.99 -42.21 -2.23
N ALA A 720 31.79 -42.44 -1.17
CA ALA A 720 31.83 -41.61 0.03
C ALA A 720 32.80 -40.42 -0.08
N CYS A 721 33.78 -40.49 -0.98
CA CYS A 721 34.77 -39.45 -1.23
C CYS A 721 34.70 -38.86 -2.64
N ASP A 722 33.68 -39.29 -3.41
CA ASP A 722 33.39 -38.85 -4.77
C ASP A 722 32.21 -37.85 -4.76
N ASN A 723 32.41 -36.65 -5.31
CA ASN A 723 31.36 -35.63 -5.45
C ASN A 723 30.46 -35.82 -6.69
N CYS A 724 30.74 -36.79 -7.57
CA CYS A 724 29.75 -37.29 -8.55
C CYS A 724 29.68 -38.83 -8.58
N PRO A 725 29.14 -39.51 -7.53
CA PRO A 725 29.11 -40.98 -7.36
C PRO A 725 28.50 -41.86 -8.46
N ASN A 726 28.07 -41.29 -9.58
CA ASN A 726 27.50 -42.01 -10.72
C ASN A 726 28.10 -41.55 -12.08
N ILE A 727 29.04 -40.60 -12.09
CA ILE A 727 29.56 -39.92 -13.29
C ILE A 727 31.06 -39.61 -13.14
N ASP A 728 31.89 -40.42 -13.82
CA ASP A 728 33.36 -40.35 -13.88
C ASP A 728 33.92 -38.92 -13.96
N ASN A 729 34.39 -38.43 -12.80
CA ASN A 729 34.94 -37.09 -12.59
C ASN A 729 36.21 -37.15 -11.73
N ASN A 730 37.22 -37.88 -12.22
CA ASN A 730 38.53 -38.08 -11.58
C ASN A 730 39.28 -36.79 -11.11
N ASP A 731 38.83 -35.58 -11.48
CA ASP A 731 39.38 -34.29 -11.03
C ASP A 731 38.64 -33.68 -9.83
N GLN A 732 37.44 -34.15 -9.49
CA GLN A 732 36.64 -33.72 -8.33
C GLN A 732 36.46 -32.19 -8.28
N ALA A 733 36.24 -31.58 -9.44
CA ALA A 733 35.96 -30.15 -9.56
C ALA A 733 34.60 -29.82 -8.92
N ASP A 734 34.56 -28.74 -8.15
CA ASP A 734 33.45 -28.27 -7.32
C ASP A 734 33.64 -26.76 -7.18
N THR A 735 32.92 -25.99 -7.98
CA THR A 735 33.16 -24.55 -8.18
C THR A 735 32.57 -23.70 -7.06
N ASP A 736 31.42 -24.08 -6.50
CA ASP A 736 30.73 -23.36 -5.42
C ASP A 736 30.98 -23.94 -4.02
N SER A 737 31.62 -25.12 -3.94
CA SER A 737 31.94 -25.86 -2.72
C SER A 737 30.73 -26.43 -1.99
N ASP A 738 29.67 -26.80 -2.72
CA ASP A 738 28.50 -27.48 -2.15
C ASP A 738 28.73 -28.98 -1.87
N GLY A 739 29.63 -29.64 -2.59
CA GLY A 739 29.92 -31.07 -2.46
C GLY A 739 29.29 -31.98 -3.53
N VAL A 740 28.66 -31.39 -4.55
CA VAL A 740 28.33 -31.96 -5.86
C VAL A 740 29.39 -31.47 -6.84
N GLY A 741 29.84 -32.32 -7.77
CA GLY A 741 30.85 -31.92 -8.75
C GLY A 741 30.27 -31.18 -9.96
N ASP A 742 31.03 -30.25 -10.54
CA ASP A 742 30.65 -29.39 -11.69
C ASP A 742 29.98 -30.15 -12.88
N VAL A 743 30.27 -31.45 -13.02
CA VAL A 743 29.79 -32.31 -14.12
C VAL A 743 28.43 -32.93 -13.84
N CYS A 744 28.04 -33.03 -12.56
CA CYS A 744 26.76 -33.56 -12.11
C CYS A 744 25.88 -32.52 -11.39
N ASP A 745 26.32 -31.27 -11.36
CA ASP A 745 25.64 -30.12 -10.76
C ASP A 745 24.79 -29.35 -11.80
N ASN A 746 23.52 -29.08 -11.46
CA ASN A 746 22.62 -28.25 -12.26
C ASN A 746 22.64 -26.75 -11.90
N CYS A 747 23.43 -26.33 -10.90
CA CYS A 747 23.69 -24.94 -10.55
C CYS A 747 25.17 -24.69 -10.18
N VAL A 748 26.10 -24.94 -11.14
CA VAL A 748 27.60 -24.88 -11.08
C VAL A 748 28.26 -23.65 -10.38
N SER A 749 27.50 -22.68 -9.86
CA SER A 749 28.00 -21.54 -9.11
C SER A 749 27.13 -21.14 -7.91
N ILE A 750 26.10 -21.92 -7.56
CA ILE A 750 25.09 -21.61 -6.53
C ILE A 750 24.73 -22.87 -5.72
N VAL A 751 25.25 -22.91 -4.49
CA VAL A 751 25.18 -24.03 -3.53
C VAL A 751 23.79 -24.66 -3.45
N ASN A 752 23.62 -25.88 -3.97
CA ASN A 752 22.32 -26.53 -4.11
C ASN A 752 22.36 -28.07 -3.95
N ASN A 753 22.95 -28.56 -2.86
CA ASN A 753 23.24 -29.97 -2.55
C ASN A 753 22.16 -31.04 -2.84
N ASN A 754 20.90 -30.61 -2.96
CA ASN A 754 19.74 -31.48 -3.21
C ASN A 754 19.44 -31.68 -4.71
N GLN A 755 20.06 -30.89 -5.59
CA GLN A 755 19.97 -30.98 -7.05
C GLN A 755 18.51 -31.05 -7.54
N ILE A 756 17.64 -30.24 -6.91
CA ILE A 756 16.23 -30.16 -7.28
C ILE A 756 16.13 -29.37 -8.60
N ASN A 757 15.36 -29.94 -9.51
CA ASN A 757 14.82 -29.29 -10.70
C ASN A 757 13.36 -29.76 -10.79
N SER A 758 12.43 -28.82 -10.61
CA SER A 758 10.99 -29.08 -10.45
C SER A 758 10.22 -29.10 -11.78
N ASP A 759 10.70 -28.39 -12.80
CA ASP A 759 10.01 -28.17 -14.09
C ASP A 759 10.62 -28.99 -15.26
N LEU A 760 11.85 -29.48 -15.08
CA LEU A 760 12.74 -30.22 -15.98
C LEU A 760 13.42 -29.41 -17.10
N ASP A 761 13.80 -28.16 -16.82
CA ASP A 761 14.70 -27.33 -17.65
C ASP A 761 16.19 -27.74 -17.59
N THR A 762 17.11 -26.85 -17.99
CA THR A 762 18.57 -27.04 -17.91
C THR A 762 19.26 -26.58 -16.62
N LEU A 763 18.59 -25.82 -15.75
CA LEU A 763 19.12 -25.29 -14.49
C LEU A 763 18.59 -26.11 -13.30
N GLY A 764 18.69 -25.59 -12.07
CA GLY A 764 18.02 -26.14 -10.89
C GLY A 764 17.29 -25.05 -10.14
N ASP A 765 16.31 -25.42 -9.30
CA ASP A 765 15.44 -24.50 -8.55
C ASP A 765 16.19 -23.43 -7.73
N ALA A 766 17.49 -23.61 -7.48
CA ALA A 766 18.34 -22.69 -6.72
C ALA A 766 19.00 -21.59 -7.57
N CYS A 767 19.06 -21.76 -8.89
CA CYS A 767 19.66 -20.82 -9.84
C CYS A 767 18.72 -20.43 -11.01
N ASP A 768 17.50 -20.96 -10.99
CA ASP A 768 16.41 -20.69 -11.93
C ASP A 768 15.50 -19.58 -11.37
N ASN A 769 15.23 -18.53 -12.15
CA ASN A 769 14.30 -17.45 -11.79
C ASN A 769 12.82 -17.79 -12.05
N CYS A 770 12.52 -18.96 -12.63
CA CYS A 770 11.19 -19.55 -12.69
C CYS A 770 11.15 -21.07 -12.33
N PRO A 771 11.43 -21.49 -11.08
CA PRO A 771 11.52 -22.90 -10.67
C PRO A 771 10.30 -23.80 -10.97
N GLY A 772 9.16 -23.23 -11.35
CA GLY A 772 7.96 -23.97 -11.77
C GLY A 772 7.65 -23.94 -13.27
N VAL A 773 8.39 -23.17 -14.09
CA VAL A 773 8.05 -22.83 -15.48
C VAL A 773 9.29 -22.76 -16.37
N ASN A 774 9.39 -23.72 -17.29
CA ASN A 774 10.51 -23.89 -18.21
C ASN A 774 10.91 -22.66 -19.04
N ASN A 775 11.99 -22.00 -18.63
CA ASN A 775 12.54 -20.78 -19.22
C ASN A 775 14.07 -20.85 -19.35
N ASN A 776 14.58 -21.81 -20.14
CA ASN A 776 16.03 -22.03 -20.33
C ASN A 776 16.83 -20.80 -20.86
N ASP A 777 16.17 -19.69 -21.22
CA ASP A 777 16.78 -18.39 -21.55
C ASP A 777 16.92 -17.45 -20.35
N GLN A 778 16.22 -17.70 -19.23
CA GLN A 778 16.31 -16.96 -17.97
C GLN A 778 16.13 -15.46 -18.16
N ALA A 779 15.20 -15.08 -19.06
CA ALA A 779 14.84 -13.70 -19.30
C ALA A 779 14.12 -13.12 -18.07
N ASP A 780 14.47 -11.89 -17.75
CA ASP A 780 14.03 -11.09 -16.60
C ASP A 780 14.14 -9.62 -17.06
N GLY A 781 13.00 -9.04 -17.42
CA GLY A 781 12.90 -7.77 -18.14
C GLY A 781 13.15 -6.54 -17.27
N ASP A 782 12.84 -6.61 -15.97
CA ASP A 782 12.96 -5.51 -15.02
C ASP A 782 14.00 -5.74 -13.89
N ALA A 783 14.61 -6.92 -13.87
CA ALA A 783 15.68 -7.35 -12.98
C ALA A 783 15.28 -7.53 -11.51
N ASP A 784 14.03 -7.90 -11.23
CA ASP A 784 13.55 -8.14 -9.86
C ASP A 784 13.93 -9.53 -9.29
N GLY A 785 14.36 -10.46 -10.15
CA GLY A 785 14.74 -11.83 -9.78
C GLY A 785 13.67 -12.91 -10.05
N VAL A 786 12.53 -12.56 -10.64
CA VAL A 786 11.50 -13.45 -11.20
C VAL A 786 11.60 -13.38 -12.72
N GLY A 787 11.54 -14.52 -13.42
CA GLY A 787 11.67 -14.53 -14.87
C GLY A 787 10.36 -14.17 -15.61
N ASP A 788 10.48 -13.54 -16.79
CA ASP A 788 9.37 -13.16 -17.70
C ASP A 788 8.32 -14.26 -17.95
N ALA A 789 8.71 -15.52 -17.79
CA ALA A 789 7.89 -16.70 -18.03
C ALA A 789 6.93 -17.06 -16.87
N CYS A 790 7.21 -16.56 -15.66
CA CYS A 790 6.44 -16.80 -14.45
C CYS A 790 6.04 -15.51 -13.71
N ASP A 791 6.52 -14.37 -14.18
CA ASP A 791 6.23 -13.04 -13.67
C ASP A 791 4.83 -12.53 -14.09
N ASN A 792 4.07 -11.97 -13.13
CA ASN A 792 2.79 -11.29 -13.35
C ASN A 792 2.89 -9.77 -13.58
N CYS A 793 4.09 -9.16 -13.48
CA CYS A 793 4.40 -7.82 -13.99
C CYS A 793 5.75 -7.73 -14.77
N PRO A 794 5.90 -8.33 -15.98
CA PRO A 794 7.16 -8.42 -16.77
C PRO A 794 7.87 -7.13 -17.24
N ALA A 795 7.57 -5.99 -16.63
CA ALA A 795 8.16 -4.68 -16.88
C ALA A 795 8.15 -3.76 -15.64
N ILE A 796 7.66 -4.22 -14.48
CA ILE A 796 7.54 -3.44 -13.24
C ILE A 796 7.85 -4.34 -12.04
N SER A 797 9.11 -4.25 -11.58
CA SER A 797 9.70 -5.07 -10.53
C SER A 797 8.78 -5.32 -9.32
N ASN A 798 8.36 -6.57 -9.11
CA ASN A 798 7.41 -6.99 -8.09
C ASN A 798 7.75 -8.38 -7.50
N SER A 799 8.97 -8.56 -6.99
CA SER A 799 9.54 -9.86 -6.55
C SER A 799 8.73 -10.69 -5.52
N ASP A 800 7.65 -10.16 -4.93
CA ASP A 800 6.71 -10.91 -4.10
C ASP A 800 5.54 -11.57 -4.89
N GLN A 801 5.40 -11.21 -6.17
CA GLN A 801 4.41 -11.69 -7.12
C GLN A 801 2.98 -11.57 -6.59
N ALA A 802 2.72 -10.50 -5.84
CA ALA A 802 1.43 -10.27 -5.21
C ALA A 802 0.35 -9.93 -6.26
N ASP A 803 -0.71 -10.73 -6.26
CA ASP A 803 -1.94 -10.60 -7.07
C ASP A 803 -3.10 -10.86 -6.09
N ALA A 804 -3.85 -9.80 -5.75
CA ALA A 804 -4.79 -9.85 -4.64
C ALA A 804 -6.14 -10.49 -4.99
N ASP A 805 -6.55 -10.47 -6.27
CA ASP A 805 -7.85 -10.98 -6.73
C ASP A 805 -7.77 -12.23 -7.63
N ASN A 806 -6.56 -12.61 -8.03
CA ASN A 806 -6.14 -13.81 -8.74
C ASN A 806 -6.54 -13.82 -10.23
N ASP A 807 -6.43 -12.66 -10.89
CA ASP A 807 -6.74 -12.49 -12.30
C ASP A 807 -5.55 -12.80 -13.26
N GLY A 808 -4.32 -12.72 -12.76
CA GLY A 808 -3.07 -12.96 -13.48
C GLY A 808 -2.21 -11.74 -13.78
N VAL A 809 -2.61 -10.54 -13.33
CA VAL A 809 -1.80 -9.31 -13.33
C VAL A 809 -1.31 -9.05 -11.89
N GLY A 810 -0.08 -8.60 -11.71
CA GLY A 810 0.44 -8.28 -10.38
C GLY A 810 0.01 -6.89 -9.90
N ASN A 811 -0.22 -6.73 -8.59
CA ASN A 811 -0.70 -5.48 -8.00
C ASN A 811 0.03 -4.19 -8.45
N PRO A 812 1.36 -4.17 -8.73
CA PRO A 812 2.06 -2.96 -9.18
C PRO A 812 1.84 -2.57 -10.64
N CYS A 813 1.33 -3.50 -11.47
CA CYS A 813 1.00 -3.27 -12.88
C CYS A 813 -0.49 -3.46 -13.18
N ASP A 814 -1.30 -3.66 -12.14
CA ASP A 814 -2.74 -3.81 -12.19
C ASP A 814 -3.44 -2.48 -11.90
N ASN A 815 -4.24 -1.99 -12.85
CA ASN A 815 -5.07 -0.78 -12.68
C ASN A 815 -6.39 -1.02 -11.93
N CYS A 816 -6.69 -2.26 -11.52
CA CYS A 816 -7.73 -2.60 -10.55
C CYS A 816 -7.27 -3.67 -9.53
N PRO A 817 -6.30 -3.39 -8.62
CA PRO A 817 -5.63 -4.36 -7.72
C PRO A 817 -6.50 -5.24 -6.79
N VAL A 818 -7.83 -5.13 -6.84
CA VAL A 818 -8.79 -5.93 -6.05
C VAL A 818 -10.06 -6.29 -6.85
N VAL A 819 -10.12 -6.00 -8.17
CA VAL A 819 -11.27 -6.24 -9.06
C VAL A 819 -10.86 -6.77 -10.44
N SER A 820 -10.51 -8.06 -10.47
CA SER A 820 -10.15 -8.90 -11.62
C SER A 820 -10.56 -8.36 -13.00
N ASN A 821 -9.60 -7.78 -13.71
CA ASN A 821 -9.68 -7.24 -15.06
C ASN A 821 -8.44 -7.61 -15.92
N PRO A 822 -8.29 -8.90 -16.36
CA PRO A 822 -7.07 -9.36 -17.05
C PRO A 822 -6.79 -8.72 -18.41
N ASP A 823 -7.70 -7.88 -18.92
CA ASP A 823 -7.53 -7.07 -20.11
C ASP A 823 -7.06 -5.63 -19.85
N GLN A 824 -6.97 -5.21 -18.58
CA GLN A 824 -6.40 -3.92 -18.13
C GLN A 824 -6.94 -2.73 -18.93
N SER A 825 -8.24 -2.77 -19.24
CA SER A 825 -8.92 -1.71 -19.97
C SER A 825 -9.06 -0.48 -19.10
N ASP A 826 -8.58 0.65 -19.62
CA ASP A 826 -8.69 2.00 -19.05
C ASP A 826 -9.07 2.92 -20.23
N SER A 827 -10.31 3.40 -20.22
CA SER A 827 -10.95 4.06 -21.35
C SER A 827 -10.66 5.56 -21.45
N ASP A 828 -10.30 6.22 -20.33
CA ASP A 828 -9.98 7.66 -20.29
C ASP A 828 -8.52 7.98 -19.93
N SER A 829 -7.74 6.96 -19.56
CA SER A 829 -6.31 6.97 -19.26
C SER A 829 -5.93 7.66 -17.95
N ASP A 830 -6.73 7.47 -16.89
CA ASP A 830 -6.47 8.00 -15.56
C ASP A 830 -5.65 7.09 -14.63
N SER A 831 -5.36 5.85 -15.06
CA SER A 831 -4.67 4.77 -14.33
C SER A 831 -5.55 3.92 -13.39
N ILE A 832 -6.87 4.11 -13.39
CA ILE A 832 -7.87 3.20 -12.81
C ILE A 832 -8.54 2.44 -13.95
N GLY A 833 -8.72 1.12 -13.82
CA GLY A 833 -9.33 0.31 -14.88
C GLY A 833 -10.86 0.41 -14.92
N ASP A 834 -11.46 0.30 -16.12
CA ASP A 834 -12.92 0.30 -16.39
C ASP A 834 -13.75 -0.66 -15.50
N ALA A 835 -13.10 -1.63 -14.85
CA ALA A 835 -13.71 -2.64 -14.00
C ALA A 835 -13.91 -2.19 -12.54
N CYS A 836 -13.10 -1.24 -12.07
CA CYS A 836 -13.13 -0.68 -10.72
C CYS A 836 -13.36 0.84 -10.70
N ASP A 837 -13.27 1.50 -11.85
CA ASP A 837 -13.57 2.91 -12.01
C ASP A 837 -15.07 3.21 -11.83
N ASN A 838 -15.39 4.17 -10.96
CA ASN A 838 -16.73 4.70 -10.76
C ASN A 838 -17.13 5.84 -11.72
N CYS A 839 -16.22 6.29 -12.60
CA CYS A 839 -16.46 7.15 -13.76
C CYS A 839 -15.73 6.72 -15.07
N PRO A 840 -15.96 5.52 -15.67
CA PRO A 840 -15.21 4.93 -16.81
C PRO A 840 -15.04 5.71 -18.13
N ASP A 841 -15.52 6.95 -18.22
CA ASP A 841 -15.38 7.85 -19.38
C ASP A 841 -14.85 9.25 -18.96
N ILE A 842 -14.57 9.51 -17.67
CA ILE A 842 -14.19 10.81 -17.08
C ILE A 842 -13.16 10.67 -15.94
N SER A 843 -11.88 10.76 -16.33
CA SER A 843 -10.69 10.74 -15.47
C SER A 843 -10.89 11.34 -14.08
N ASN A 844 -10.78 10.48 -13.07
CA ASN A 844 -10.97 10.77 -11.66
C ASN A 844 -10.08 9.87 -10.76
N PRO A 845 -8.73 10.00 -10.77
CA PRO A 845 -7.82 9.03 -10.11
C PRO A 845 -8.01 8.85 -8.59
N ILE A 846 -8.76 9.75 -7.95
CA ILE A 846 -9.08 9.73 -6.52
C ILE A 846 -10.28 8.80 -6.22
N GLN A 847 -11.09 8.45 -7.23
CA GLN A 847 -12.27 7.59 -7.13
C GLN A 847 -13.29 8.03 -6.05
N ALA A 848 -13.36 9.34 -5.79
CA ALA A 848 -14.22 9.91 -4.77
C ALA A 848 -15.71 9.75 -5.12
N ASP A 849 -16.46 9.12 -4.21
CA ASP A 849 -17.91 8.92 -4.24
C ASP A 849 -18.42 9.27 -2.82
N THR A 850 -19.11 10.42 -2.69
CA THR A 850 -19.44 10.96 -1.36
C THR A 850 -20.62 10.24 -0.72
N ASP A 851 -21.59 9.75 -1.50
CA ASP A 851 -22.83 9.14 -1.00
C ASP A 851 -22.87 7.61 -1.11
N ASN A 852 -21.86 7.03 -1.77
CA ASN A 852 -21.57 5.60 -1.91
C ASN A 852 -22.59 4.85 -2.78
N ASP A 853 -23.08 5.47 -3.85
CA ASP A 853 -24.01 4.83 -4.78
C ASP A 853 -23.35 4.03 -5.92
N GLY A 854 -22.04 4.24 -6.14
CA GLY A 854 -21.26 3.59 -7.19
C GLY A 854 -21.00 4.45 -8.43
N VAL A 855 -21.36 5.73 -8.43
CA VAL A 855 -20.99 6.73 -9.43
C VAL A 855 -20.05 7.76 -8.78
N GLY A 856 -18.91 8.04 -9.40
CA GLY A 856 -17.95 8.98 -8.84
C GLY A 856 -18.40 10.44 -8.95
N ASN A 857 -17.99 11.28 -7.99
CA ASN A 857 -18.28 12.72 -7.92
C ASN A 857 -17.97 13.49 -9.23
N SER A 858 -17.05 12.99 -10.06
CA SER A 858 -16.66 13.60 -11.35
C SER A 858 -17.69 13.40 -12.48
N CYS A 859 -18.55 12.39 -12.36
CA CYS A 859 -19.56 12.02 -13.35
C CYS A 859 -20.99 11.96 -12.78
N ASP A 860 -21.14 12.06 -11.46
CA ASP A 860 -22.41 12.13 -10.76
C ASP A 860 -23.08 13.52 -10.87
N ASN A 861 -24.37 13.55 -11.22
CA ASN A 861 -25.20 14.74 -11.22
C ASN A 861 -25.94 15.02 -9.90
N CYS A 862 -25.78 14.19 -8.87
CA CYS A 862 -26.14 14.49 -7.48
C CYS A 862 -25.06 14.04 -6.46
N PRO A 863 -23.85 14.64 -6.44
CA PRO A 863 -22.67 14.18 -5.65
C PRO A 863 -22.79 13.98 -4.13
N ILE A 864 -23.98 14.14 -3.54
CA ILE A 864 -24.30 13.98 -2.12
C ILE A 864 -25.68 13.28 -1.89
N VAL A 865 -26.39 12.86 -2.95
CA VAL A 865 -27.72 12.23 -2.89
C VAL A 865 -27.84 11.06 -3.88
N SER A 866 -27.57 9.85 -3.37
CA SER A 866 -27.56 8.58 -4.08
C SER A 866 -28.65 8.43 -5.16
N ASN A 867 -28.21 8.35 -6.41
CA ASN A 867 -28.99 8.48 -7.64
C ASN A 867 -28.48 7.61 -8.81
N ALA A 868 -27.84 6.46 -8.55
CA ALA A 868 -27.03 5.61 -9.47
C ALA A 868 -27.59 5.27 -10.87
N ASP A 869 -28.81 5.66 -11.22
CA ASP A 869 -29.32 5.68 -12.59
C ASP A 869 -29.08 7.01 -13.35
N GLN A 870 -28.51 8.01 -12.68
CA GLN A 870 -28.07 9.32 -13.18
C GLN A 870 -29.13 10.05 -14.00
N ASN A 871 -30.42 9.83 -13.68
CA ASN A 871 -31.54 10.41 -14.39
C ASN A 871 -31.64 11.92 -14.17
N ASN A 872 -31.52 12.69 -15.26
CA ASN A 872 -31.88 14.10 -15.35
C ASN A 872 -32.94 14.25 -16.48
N SER A 873 -34.09 14.88 -16.18
CA SER A 873 -35.26 14.90 -17.08
C SER A 873 -35.35 16.11 -18.01
N ASP A 874 -34.87 17.27 -17.58
CA ASP A 874 -34.99 18.57 -18.23
C ASP A 874 -33.65 19.08 -18.81
N LEU A 875 -32.55 18.46 -18.40
CA LEU A 875 -31.16 18.60 -18.87
C LEU A 875 -30.46 19.86 -18.38
N ASP A 876 -30.72 20.21 -17.11
CA ASP A 876 -29.95 21.20 -16.35
C ASP A 876 -28.60 20.59 -15.85
N THR A 877 -28.01 21.09 -14.74
CA THR A 877 -26.79 20.53 -14.14
C THR A 877 -27.00 19.49 -13.04
N LEU A 878 -28.21 19.30 -12.51
CA LEU A 878 -28.50 18.43 -11.37
C LEU A 878 -29.26 17.15 -11.79
N GLY A 879 -29.21 16.10 -10.98
CA GLY A 879 -30.06 14.93 -11.15
C GLY A 879 -31.45 15.10 -10.53
N ASN A 880 -32.44 14.36 -11.03
CA ASN A 880 -33.81 14.34 -10.51
C ASN A 880 -33.91 14.01 -8.99
N ALA A 881 -32.83 13.51 -8.37
CA ALA A 881 -32.80 13.10 -6.96
C ALA A 881 -32.40 14.24 -6.00
N CYS A 882 -31.65 15.23 -6.50
CA CYS A 882 -31.16 16.39 -5.75
C CYS A 882 -31.73 17.72 -6.26
N ASP A 883 -32.50 17.67 -7.35
CA ASP A 883 -33.20 18.81 -7.93
C ASP A 883 -34.59 19.02 -7.27
N ASN A 884 -34.85 20.23 -6.76
CA ASN A 884 -36.15 20.64 -6.22
C ASN A 884 -37.17 21.09 -7.29
N CYS A 885 -36.78 21.14 -8.57
CA CYS A 885 -37.68 21.24 -9.72
C CYS A 885 -37.35 20.23 -10.86
N PRO A 886 -37.49 18.90 -10.67
CA PRO A 886 -37.06 17.82 -11.60
C PRO A 886 -37.60 17.81 -13.04
N GLN A 887 -38.31 18.85 -13.49
CA GLN A 887 -38.88 19.01 -14.82
C GLN A 887 -38.69 20.45 -15.37
N ALA A 888 -37.94 21.34 -14.69
CA ALA A 888 -37.85 22.76 -15.01
C ALA A 888 -36.53 23.49 -14.57
N ASP A 889 -35.41 23.23 -15.27
CA ASP A 889 -34.16 24.03 -15.39
C ASP A 889 -34.03 25.22 -14.40
N ASN A 890 -33.60 24.91 -13.18
CA ASN A 890 -33.29 25.86 -12.10
C ASN A 890 -31.92 25.56 -11.44
N PRO A 891 -30.78 25.81 -12.14
CA PRO A 891 -29.44 25.47 -11.65
C PRO A 891 -28.98 26.20 -10.38
N ASP A 892 -29.75 27.19 -9.91
CA ASP A 892 -29.51 27.88 -8.64
C ASP A 892 -30.29 27.30 -7.45
N GLN A 893 -31.20 26.33 -7.68
CA GLN A 893 -31.99 25.62 -6.67
C GLN A 893 -32.65 26.55 -5.64
N ALA A 894 -33.06 27.73 -6.09
CA ALA A 894 -33.74 28.70 -5.23
C ALA A 894 -35.05 28.12 -4.69
N ASP A 895 -35.21 28.21 -3.37
CA ASP A 895 -36.39 27.84 -2.58
C ASP A 895 -36.42 28.87 -1.42
N VAL A 896 -37.36 29.81 -1.48
CA VAL A 896 -37.37 30.99 -0.60
C VAL A 896 -37.99 30.67 0.77
N GLU A 897 -38.85 29.65 0.83
CA GLU A 897 -39.63 29.22 1.98
C GLU A 897 -39.03 27.97 2.65
N ASN A 898 -38.20 27.21 1.94
CA ASN A 898 -37.65 25.89 2.29
C ASN A 898 -38.75 24.81 2.38
N ASP A 899 -39.68 24.82 1.42
CA ASP A 899 -40.78 23.84 1.34
C ASP A 899 -40.38 22.55 0.59
N GLY A 900 -39.28 22.59 -0.18
CA GLY A 900 -38.76 21.49 -0.99
C GLY A 900 -39.18 21.52 -2.46
N VAL A 901 -39.86 22.57 -2.91
CA VAL A 901 -40.21 22.87 -4.30
C VAL A 901 -39.55 24.20 -4.67
N GLY A 902 -38.74 24.22 -5.74
CA GLY A 902 -38.00 25.45 -6.07
C GLY A 902 -38.87 26.57 -6.66
N ASP A 903 -38.46 27.83 -6.48
CA ASP A 903 -39.10 29.09 -6.95
C ASP A 903 -39.63 29.03 -8.42
N VAL A 904 -39.00 28.21 -9.26
CA VAL A 904 -39.28 28.09 -10.71
C VAL A 904 -40.47 27.16 -11.00
N CYS A 905 -40.74 26.20 -10.12
CA CYS A 905 -41.83 25.24 -10.25
C CYS A 905 -42.88 25.32 -9.13
N ASP A 906 -42.63 26.11 -8.08
CA ASP A 906 -43.59 26.40 -7.03
C ASP A 906 -44.72 27.36 -7.51
N ASN A 907 -45.96 27.03 -7.15
CA ASN A 907 -47.16 27.84 -7.37
C ASN A 907 -47.50 28.79 -6.20
N CYS A 908 -46.73 28.79 -5.10
CA CYS A 908 -46.75 29.78 -4.02
C CYS A 908 -45.35 30.22 -3.50
N PRO A 909 -44.46 30.85 -4.32
CA PRO A 909 -43.02 31.13 -4.00
C PRO A 909 -42.70 32.16 -2.90
N LEU A 910 -43.55 32.25 -1.88
CA LEU A 910 -43.37 32.96 -0.62
C LEU A 910 -44.04 32.22 0.58
N ILE A 911 -44.68 31.05 0.39
CA ILE A 911 -45.54 30.37 1.37
C ILE A 911 -45.48 28.83 1.21
N ASP A 912 -44.77 28.16 2.12
CA ASP A 912 -44.66 26.71 2.35
C ASP A 912 -45.93 25.90 1.96
N ASN A 913 -45.86 25.15 0.84
CA ASN A 913 -46.94 24.31 0.32
C ASN A 913 -46.45 23.05 -0.45
N PRO A 914 -45.76 22.08 0.19
CA PRO A 914 -44.97 21.05 -0.51
C PRO A 914 -45.77 20.04 -1.34
N ASN A 915 -47.11 20.11 -1.26
CA ASN A 915 -48.03 19.28 -2.03
C ASN A 915 -48.48 19.94 -3.35
N GLN A 916 -48.23 21.24 -3.54
CA GLN A 916 -48.56 22.01 -4.74
C GLN A 916 -50.05 21.85 -5.14
N GLU A 917 -50.94 21.87 -4.15
CA GLU A 917 -52.39 21.76 -4.39
C GLU A 917 -52.90 23.05 -5.06
N ASP A 918 -53.61 22.89 -6.17
CA ASP A 918 -54.27 23.94 -6.97
C ASP A 918 -55.66 23.40 -7.34
N GLY A 919 -56.66 23.84 -6.57
CA GLY A 919 -58.01 23.30 -6.55
C GLY A 919 -58.82 23.60 -7.80
N ASP A 920 -58.56 24.74 -8.45
CA ASP A 920 -59.32 25.22 -9.62
C ASP A 920 -58.52 25.29 -10.94
N GLN A 921 -57.21 25.02 -10.87
CA GLN A 921 -56.25 24.90 -11.97
C GLN A 921 -55.94 26.23 -12.67
N ASP A 922 -55.53 27.23 -11.89
CA ASP A 922 -55.22 28.56 -12.39
C ASP A 922 -53.76 29.01 -12.34
N GLU A 923 -52.86 28.14 -11.88
CA GLU A 923 -51.42 28.39 -11.69
C GLU A 923 -51.07 29.12 -10.37
N THR A 924 -52.04 29.37 -9.47
CA THR A 924 -51.82 29.75 -8.05
C THR A 924 -52.11 28.57 -7.12
N GLY A 925 -51.32 28.36 -6.07
CA GLY A 925 -51.60 27.29 -5.08
C GLY A 925 -52.63 27.67 -4.00
N ASP A 926 -53.36 26.68 -3.50
CA ASP A 926 -54.49 26.82 -2.56
C ASP A 926 -54.17 27.61 -1.27
N VAL A 927 -52.89 27.71 -0.87
CA VAL A 927 -52.47 28.43 0.35
C VAL A 927 -52.21 29.93 0.12
N CYS A 928 -51.90 30.32 -1.11
CA CYS A 928 -51.62 31.70 -1.50
C CYS A 928 -52.71 32.28 -2.42
N ASP A 929 -53.69 31.46 -2.80
CA ASP A 929 -54.89 31.86 -3.52
C ASP A 929 -55.96 32.43 -2.57
N ASN A 930 -56.44 33.64 -2.86
CA ASN A 930 -57.56 34.27 -2.16
C ASN A 930 -58.95 33.86 -2.69
N CYS A 931 -59.02 32.98 -3.70
CA CYS A 931 -60.23 32.25 -4.11
C CYS A 931 -59.98 30.78 -4.50
N PRO A 932 -59.58 29.86 -3.57
CA PRO A 932 -59.14 28.45 -3.85
C PRO A 932 -60.12 27.49 -4.56
N ASN A 933 -61.22 28.00 -5.12
CA ASN A 933 -62.25 27.24 -5.83
C ASN A 933 -62.75 27.98 -7.10
N ASP A 934 -62.30 29.22 -7.37
CA ASP A 934 -62.84 30.14 -8.38
C ASP A 934 -61.75 31.01 -9.08
N SER A 935 -60.94 30.36 -9.91
CA SER A 935 -59.86 30.88 -10.79
C SER A 935 -59.81 32.40 -11.00
N ASN A 936 -58.75 33.00 -10.46
CA ASN A 936 -58.56 34.44 -10.24
C ASN A 936 -57.15 34.98 -10.59
N THR A 937 -56.07 34.18 -10.64
CA THR A 937 -54.63 34.25 -11.08
C THR A 937 -53.83 35.54 -10.85
N ASN A 938 -54.48 36.69 -10.85
CA ASN A 938 -53.92 37.99 -10.52
C ASN A 938 -54.16 38.33 -9.04
N GLN A 939 -54.77 37.42 -8.27
CA GLN A 939 -55.01 37.52 -6.82
C GLN A 939 -55.55 38.89 -6.41
N VAL A 940 -56.58 39.36 -7.13
CA VAL A 940 -57.13 40.72 -6.95
C VAL A 940 -58.10 40.72 -5.80
N ASP A 941 -57.72 41.40 -4.73
CA ASP A 941 -58.59 41.80 -3.61
C ASP A 941 -58.70 43.33 -3.61
N THR A 942 -59.92 43.84 -3.73
CA THR A 942 -60.21 45.28 -3.82
C THR A 942 -60.23 45.99 -2.46
N ASP A 943 -60.60 45.32 -1.38
CA ASP A 943 -60.89 45.96 -0.08
C ASP A 943 -60.01 45.52 1.10
N HIS A 944 -59.21 44.48 0.87
CA HIS A 944 -58.11 43.96 1.69
C HIS A 944 -58.63 43.21 2.91
N ASP A 945 -59.49 42.23 2.66
CA ASP A 945 -60.07 41.31 3.64
C ASP A 945 -59.56 39.86 3.53
N ASP A 946 -58.61 39.62 2.61
CA ASP A 946 -57.99 38.33 2.28
C ASP A 946 -58.90 37.36 1.48
N ILE A 947 -60.06 37.82 0.97
CA ILE A 947 -60.92 37.13 0.00
C ILE A 947 -60.87 37.85 -1.35
N GLY A 948 -60.74 37.12 -2.46
CA GLY A 948 -60.59 37.71 -3.79
C GLY A 948 -61.89 38.24 -4.40
N ASP A 949 -61.79 39.28 -5.26
CA ASP A 949 -62.84 39.94 -6.06
C ASP A 949 -63.82 38.96 -6.78
N VAL A 950 -63.40 37.71 -7.01
CA VAL A 950 -64.12 36.68 -7.77
C VAL A 950 -65.07 35.86 -6.88
N CYS A 951 -64.68 35.61 -5.63
CA CYS A 951 -65.40 34.78 -4.66
C CYS A 951 -65.98 35.59 -3.48
N ASP A 952 -65.55 36.84 -3.29
CA ASP A 952 -66.06 37.75 -2.28
C ASP A 952 -67.51 38.22 -2.56
N ASN A 953 -68.38 38.00 -1.57
CA ASN A 953 -69.79 38.39 -1.59
C ASN A 953 -70.04 39.87 -1.24
N CYS A 954 -69.01 40.68 -0.96
CA CYS A 954 -69.13 42.10 -0.58
C CYS A 954 -68.24 43.15 -1.28
N LEU A 955 -67.13 42.78 -1.95
CA LEU A 955 -66.27 43.50 -2.92
C LEU A 955 -65.66 44.87 -2.53
N PHE A 956 -66.27 45.61 -1.62
CA PHE A 956 -65.88 46.97 -1.21
C PHE A 956 -66.02 47.22 0.30
N ILE A 957 -66.39 46.19 1.08
CA ILE A 957 -66.54 46.23 2.53
C ILE A 957 -66.01 44.90 3.13
N PRO A 958 -64.83 44.91 3.78
CA PRO A 958 -64.18 43.71 4.32
C PRO A 958 -65.06 42.82 5.22
N ASN A 959 -65.14 41.53 4.90
CA ASN A 959 -65.83 40.47 5.64
C ASN A 959 -65.22 39.07 5.40
N PHE A 960 -64.00 38.86 5.91
CA PHE A 960 -63.26 37.58 5.87
C PHE A 960 -64.06 36.30 6.20
N ASP A 961 -65.11 36.38 7.02
CA ASP A 961 -65.96 35.22 7.35
C ASP A 961 -67.00 34.87 6.27
N GLN A 962 -67.17 35.74 5.27
CA GLN A 962 -68.08 35.63 4.13
C GLN A 962 -69.51 35.24 4.56
N ALA A 963 -69.94 35.71 5.73
CA ALA A 963 -71.25 35.42 6.28
C ALA A 963 -72.37 35.93 5.35
N ASP A 964 -73.31 35.04 5.04
CA ASP A 964 -74.48 35.24 4.16
C ASP A 964 -75.63 34.41 4.75
N ASN A 965 -76.30 34.98 5.75
CA ASN A 965 -77.20 34.29 6.67
C ASN A 965 -78.51 33.84 6.03
N ASP A 966 -78.94 34.49 4.93
CA ASP A 966 -80.08 34.06 4.12
C ASP A 966 -79.72 33.32 2.82
N SER A 967 -78.45 33.36 2.42
CA SER A 967 -77.86 32.70 1.24
C SER A 967 -78.34 33.26 -0.11
N ASP A 968 -78.55 34.58 -0.24
CA ASP A 968 -78.88 35.25 -1.51
C ASP A 968 -77.65 35.63 -2.38
N GLY A 969 -76.45 35.63 -1.79
CA GLY A 969 -75.18 35.92 -2.45
C GLY A 969 -74.67 37.35 -2.26
N ILE A 970 -75.18 38.06 -1.26
CA ILE A 970 -74.65 39.32 -0.70
C ILE A 970 -74.26 39.00 0.74
N GLY A 971 -73.07 39.40 1.20
CA GLY A 971 -72.68 39.14 2.58
C GLY A 971 -73.37 40.07 3.58
N ASP A 972 -73.64 39.58 4.79
CA ASP A 972 -74.33 40.29 5.89
C ASP A 972 -73.71 41.69 6.16
N THR A 973 -72.40 41.84 5.96
CA THR A 973 -71.69 43.11 6.20
C THR A 973 -71.98 44.20 5.14
N CYS A 974 -72.44 43.82 3.95
CA CYS A 974 -72.78 44.73 2.85
C CYS A 974 -74.25 44.65 2.39
N ASP A 975 -75.04 43.71 2.90
CA ASP A 975 -76.49 43.73 2.80
C ASP A 975 -77.12 44.79 3.75
N TYR A 976 -78.44 44.76 3.85
CA TYR A 976 -79.32 45.71 4.51
C TYR A 976 -80.62 45.02 4.98
N ASP A 977 -80.67 43.69 4.94
CA ASP A 977 -81.80 42.81 5.28
C ASP A 977 -81.25 41.38 5.53
N ASP A 978 -80.33 41.20 6.49
CA ASP A 978 -79.46 40.00 6.68
C ASP A 978 -80.20 38.64 6.88
N ASP A 979 -81.53 38.64 7.00
CA ASP A 979 -82.37 37.42 7.07
C ASP A 979 -83.50 37.37 6.02
N ASN A 980 -83.49 38.32 5.07
CA ASN A 980 -84.42 38.52 3.96
C ASN A 980 -85.91 38.51 4.37
N ASP A 981 -86.26 39.20 5.47
CA ASP A 981 -87.63 39.25 6.00
C ASP A 981 -88.52 40.42 5.51
N ASP A 982 -87.95 41.34 4.72
CA ASP A 982 -88.48 42.66 4.31
C ASP A 982 -88.29 43.78 5.37
N ILE A 983 -87.58 43.55 6.50
CA ILE A 983 -87.26 44.55 7.54
C ILE A 983 -85.74 44.78 7.62
N PRO A 984 -85.25 46.01 7.36
CA PRO A 984 -83.82 46.28 7.45
C PRO A 984 -83.28 46.19 8.88
N ASP A 985 -82.15 45.52 9.08
CA ASP A 985 -81.35 45.33 10.31
C ASP A 985 -81.17 46.61 11.12
N SER A 986 -80.92 47.75 10.47
CA SER A 986 -80.91 49.08 11.14
C SER A 986 -82.20 49.47 11.88
N THR A 987 -83.29 48.73 11.67
CA THR A 987 -84.60 48.83 12.29
C THR A 987 -85.16 47.51 12.81
N ASP A 988 -84.42 46.41 12.65
CA ASP A 988 -84.80 45.07 13.09
C ASP A 988 -84.45 44.84 14.57
N ASN A 989 -85.22 43.99 15.25
CA ASN A 989 -84.94 43.56 16.62
C ASN A 989 -84.38 42.12 16.72
N CYS A 990 -84.33 41.37 15.62
CA CYS A 990 -83.57 40.13 15.43
C CYS A 990 -82.90 40.06 14.04
N PRO A 991 -81.94 40.96 13.70
CA PRO A 991 -81.31 41.05 12.38
C PRO A 991 -80.92 39.74 11.66
N MET A 992 -80.52 38.71 12.41
CA MET A 992 -80.06 37.43 11.86
C MET A 992 -81.14 36.33 11.90
N THR A 993 -82.43 36.62 12.14
CA THR A 993 -83.45 35.58 12.44
C THR A 993 -84.86 35.98 12.03
N TYR A 994 -85.19 35.66 10.77
CA TYR A 994 -86.44 35.95 10.05
C TYR A 994 -87.68 36.12 10.96
N ASN A 995 -88.11 37.37 11.17
CA ASN A 995 -89.18 37.70 12.10
C ASN A 995 -90.05 38.90 11.65
N PRO A 996 -90.75 38.84 10.50
CA PRO A 996 -91.37 40.01 9.85
C PRO A 996 -92.60 40.58 10.59
N GLY A 997 -92.93 40.00 11.74
CA GLY A 997 -93.89 40.52 12.72
C GLY A 997 -93.27 41.49 13.74
N GLN A 998 -91.95 41.51 13.90
CA GLN A 998 -91.18 42.31 14.85
C GLN A 998 -91.77 42.21 16.27
N GLU A 999 -92.10 40.99 16.69
CA GLU A 999 -92.67 40.73 18.00
C GLU A 999 -91.62 40.94 19.11
N ASN A 1000 -91.92 41.84 20.04
CA ASN A 1000 -91.19 42.06 21.29
C ASN A 1000 -92.24 42.38 22.38
N ASN A 1001 -92.41 41.46 23.34
CA ASN A 1001 -93.50 41.49 24.32
C ASN A 1001 -93.13 42.13 25.66
N ASP A 1002 -91.85 42.19 26.03
CA ASP A 1002 -91.38 42.76 27.30
C ASP A 1002 -90.79 44.18 27.17
N LEU A 1003 -90.50 44.61 25.93
CA LEU A 1003 -90.05 45.93 25.47
C LEU A 1003 -88.59 46.25 25.79
N ASP A 1004 -87.73 45.25 25.72
CA ASP A 1004 -86.27 45.38 25.73
C ASP A 1004 -85.72 45.76 24.32
N ALA A 1005 -84.43 45.54 24.01
CA ALA A 1005 -83.85 45.86 22.70
C ALA A 1005 -83.98 44.75 21.64
N MET A 1006 -84.23 43.50 22.04
CA MET A 1006 -84.20 42.30 21.20
C MET A 1006 -85.63 41.87 20.79
N GLY A 1007 -85.77 40.94 19.86
CA GLY A 1007 -87.08 40.35 19.51
C GLY A 1007 -87.34 39.04 20.24
N ASP A 1008 -88.62 38.72 20.44
CA ASP A 1008 -89.10 37.51 21.15
C ASP A 1008 -88.53 36.17 20.60
N VAL A 1009 -87.95 36.18 19.40
CA VAL A 1009 -87.41 34.99 18.72
C VAL A 1009 -85.89 34.85 18.80
N CYS A 1010 -85.19 35.88 19.28
CA CYS A 1010 -83.74 35.91 19.47
C CYS A 1010 -83.34 36.30 20.91
N ASP A 1011 -84.29 36.28 21.86
CA ASP A 1011 -84.12 36.56 23.29
C ASP A 1011 -84.33 35.28 24.16
N ASP A 1012 -83.61 35.15 25.28
CA ASP A 1012 -83.23 33.87 25.94
C ASP A 1012 -83.79 33.68 27.39
#